data_AF-A0A0P0SHA2-F1
#
_entry.id   AF-A0A0P0SHA2-F1
#
_cell.length_a   1.000
_cell.length_b   1.000
_cell.length_c   1.000
_cell.angle_alpha   90.00
_cell.angle_beta   90.00
_cell.angle_gamma   90.00
#
_symmetry.space_group_name_H-M   'P 1'
#
loop_
_entity.id
_entity.type
_entity.pdbx_description
1 polymer ?
#
loop_
_entity_poly.entity_id
_entity_poly.type
_entity_poly.pdbx_seq_one_letter_code
_entity_poly.pdbx_strand_id
1 'polypeptide(L)'
;MSGWTSGRRPAWWAELRSRAAAVDPGHTRLHLASVATASMMTAALVMSGLRALTGQPVTIVLFAVVLAMVGNLAVNEPELRRRRVTTALMVLPACASATLSALLSGHRVVADVVFVLVMIVAVAVRRWGPRGVALGMAAFMPYFFVQFLQAGPAQLPYLLAGAVVGIGSTFLLRCVVFTRRVEVVLEALVRSFEARLHVLLLAAVDVLDEPGGLADPDLDPLLRAQARLNATALAVADRLDDADDDPAARRPVYLPGGARPGGPDDAETEIAGLRQWIVDSELAAERVAMSIRRTVEHHDPIPGPDREALAAGVRALAAATAVGTPRAIAARLYQEAREAVGEIVGRPGGTGAEAREQRIGFAVLRLADAVQSTIEEAWRGIARRRDAPGEDPSDDDTGGAGLQGGPELHTRQAVQVGVATSLAIVVGELISPARWYWAVIAAFVVFAGTASRGDVLSRGWARAVGTAGGVVAGMLLALLVAGNLVASLLLLFACVFLALYLVRISQAMMAFWITAVLALLYGVIGQFSVETMLLRVEETVVGGALGMLAAYLILPTRSRTAFAEALDDALTAVDVSLRCSVDRALGRPGENPLEKAREVDEAVATVRERARPLEHPVARRPLRRGVHHTARVVGALDHYTRLLAAQAAVAHVPEWATTLDPATDRVRRNVDGLRRILVDGWGPAARREHAPGTSPADYGVGSAEDLIDAAEADAASSGPATGRTGGAVDPFGALPAGHGATDTAGWVAPADPRTRDSAAGAPPGDRLRRLAAARLLRRIDQLAVGLARELSGGTRHEAPEPRTGTDGIRSGPG
;
A
#
# COMPACT_ATOMS: atom_id res chain seq x y z
N MET A 1 39.40 0.02 -41.68
CA MET A 1 38.79 1.30 -42.15
C MET A 1 37.31 1.24 -41.81
N SER A 2 36.91 1.64 -40.59
CA SER A 2 36.32 2.97 -40.28
C SER A 2 35.03 3.24 -41.07
N GLY A 3 33.84 3.36 -40.50
CA GLY A 3 33.38 3.30 -39.12
C GLY A 3 31.86 3.44 -39.14
N TRP A 4 31.18 2.69 -38.26
CA TRP A 4 29.76 2.89 -37.95
C TRP A 4 29.61 2.86 -36.42
N THR A 5 30.22 3.87 -35.79
CA THR A 5 29.99 4.25 -34.40
C THR A 5 29.04 5.44 -34.39
N SER A 6 27.76 5.19 -34.60
CA SER A 6 26.70 6.18 -34.34
C SER A 6 25.48 5.46 -33.76
N GLY A 7 25.35 5.50 -32.43
CA GLY A 7 24.18 4.93 -31.76
C GLY A 7 24.26 4.69 -30.25
N ARG A 8 25.42 4.82 -29.59
CA ARG A 8 25.55 4.62 -28.12
C ARG A 8 25.02 5.78 -27.25
N ARG A 9 24.04 6.58 -27.72
CA ARG A 9 23.49 7.73 -26.96
C ARG A 9 21.95 7.81 -26.85
N PRO A 10 21.22 6.71 -26.59
CA PRO A 10 19.98 6.81 -25.82
C PRO A 10 19.86 5.89 -24.58
N ALA A 11 20.77 4.94 -24.37
CA ALA A 11 20.65 3.96 -23.28
C ALA A 11 20.78 4.58 -21.87
N TRP A 12 21.68 5.55 -21.68
CA TRP A 12 21.89 6.18 -20.37
C TRP A 12 20.75 7.13 -19.97
N TRP A 13 20.06 7.75 -20.93
CA TRP A 13 18.88 8.57 -20.67
C TRP A 13 17.67 7.72 -20.30
N ALA A 14 17.53 6.54 -20.91
CA ALA A 14 16.53 5.56 -20.53
C ALA A 14 16.81 5.00 -19.13
N GLU A 15 18.08 4.70 -18.81
CA GLU A 15 18.53 4.22 -17.50
C GLU A 15 18.41 5.29 -16.39
N LEU A 16 18.70 6.57 -16.70
CA LEU A 16 18.43 7.66 -15.75
C LEU A 16 16.93 7.89 -15.58
N ARG A 17 16.13 7.77 -16.63
CA ARG A 17 14.67 7.88 -16.53
C ARG A 17 14.07 6.73 -15.73
N SER A 18 14.56 5.50 -15.88
CA SER A 18 14.13 4.35 -15.09
C SER A 18 14.53 4.50 -13.61
N ARG A 19 15.75 4.97 -13.33
CA ARG A 19 16.21 5.27 -11.96
C ARG A 19 15.46 6.45 -11.34
N ALA A 20 15.19 7.51 -12.08
CA ALA A 20 14.39 8.64 -11.61
C ALA A 20 12.93 8.23 -11.33
N ALA A 21 12.32 7.42 -12.20
CA ALA A 21 11.00 6.84 -11.99
C ALA A 21 10.97 5.87 -10.79
N ALA A 22 12.09 5.21 -10.48
CA ALA A 22 12.21 4.36 -9.29
C ALA A 22 12.25 5.18 -7.98
N VAL A 23 12.78 6.40 -7.99
CA VAL A 23 12.85 7.29 -6.81
C VAL A 23 11.53 8.00 -6.53
N ASP A 24 10.81 8.43 -7.58
CA ASP A 24 9.49 9.07 -7.47
C ASP A 24 8.54 8.56 -8.57
N PRO A 25 7.87 7.41 -8.35
CA PRO A 25 6.90 6.86 -9.29
C PRO A 25 5.81 7.89 -9.62
N GLY A 26 5.66 8.22 -10.91
CA GLY A 26 4.69 9.21 -11.38
C GLY A 26 5.05 10.68 -11.13
N HIS A 27 6.27 10.99 -10.64
CA HIS A 27 6.72 12.34 -10.29
C HIS A 27 5.78 13.07 -9.33
N THR A 28 5.09 12.32 -8.46
CA THR A 28 4.03 12.88 -7.60
C THR A 28 4.61 13.81 -6.54
N ARG A 29 5.76 13.45 -5.95
CA ARG A 29 6.45 14.27 -4.95
C ARG A 29 7.06 15.51 -5.57
N LEU A 30 7.71 15.34 -6.73
CA LEU A 30 8.29 16.45 -7.49
C LEU A 30 7.21 17.49 -7.84
N HIS A 31 6.07 17.03 -8.36
CA HIS A 31 4.97 17.90 -8.73
C HIS A 31 4.42 18.68 -7.52
N LEU A 32 4.15 17.99 -6.41
CA LEU A 32 3.65 18.63 -5.19
C LEU A 32 4.62 19.69 -4.65
N ALA A 33 5.91 19.36 -4.56
CA ALA A 33 6.92 20.30 -4.09
C ALA A 33 7.05 21.51 -5.02
N SER A 34 7.03 21.29 -6.33
CA SER A 34 7.14 22.36 -7.33
C SER A 34 5.95 23.30 -7.29
N VAL A 35 4.73 22.77 -7.31
CA VAL A 35 3.49 23.56 -7.26
C VAL A 35 3.39 24.34 -5.95
N ALA A 36 3.69 23.70 -4.83
CA ALA A 36 3.63 24.35 -3.53
C ALA A 36 4.65 25.49 -3.40
N THR A 37 5.89 25.27 -3.86
CA THR A 37 6.92 26.31 -3.89
C THR A 37 6.52 27.46 -4.81
N ALA A 38 5.96 27.16 -5.99
CA ALA A 38 5.44 28.17 -6.90
C ALA A 38 4.29 28.98 -6.25
N SER A 39 3.36 28.32 -5.52
CA SER A 39 2.27 29.01 -4.82
C SER A 39 2.79 29.97 -3.75
N MET A 40 3.82 29.57 -3.01
CA MET A 40 4.49 30.43 -2.03
C MET A 40 5.21 31.61 -2.68
N MET A 41 5.93 31.37 -3.79
CA MET A 41 6.60 32.43 -4.54
C MET A 41 5.59 33.45 -5.07
N THR A 42 4.47 32.99 -5.65
CA THR A 42 3.39 33.87 -6.11
C THR A 42 2.78 34.67 -4.97
N ALA A 43 2.48 34.05 -3.83
CA ALA A 43 1.97 34.74 -2.65
C ALA A 43 2.95 35.79 -2.13
N ALA A 44 4.26 35.45 -2.06
CA ALA A 44 5.31 36.38 -1.67
C ALA A 44 5.40 37.57 -2.63
N LEU A 45 5.37 37.35 -3.94
CA LEU A 45 5.48 38.39 -4.96
C LEU A 45 4.30 39.37 -4.90
N VAL A 46 3.07 38.84 -4.86
CA VAL A 46 1.85 39.66 -4.80
C VAL A 46 1.82 40.49 -3.53
N MET A 47 2.12 39.89 -2.37
CA MET A 47 2.10 40.61 -1.09
C MET A 47 3.29 41.55 -0.93
N SER A 48 4.44 41.28 -1.57
CA SER A 48 5.55 42.22 -1.61
C SER A 48 5.19 43.48 -2.41
N GLY A 49 4.43 43.33 -3.50
CA GLY A 49 3.85 44.46 -4.24
C GLY A 49 2.88 45.27 -3.39
N LEU A 50 1.93 44.61 -2.72
CA LEU A 50 1.00 45.28 -1.80
C LEU A 50 1.73 45.99 -0.66
N ARG A 51 2.77 45.37 -0.11
CA ARG A 51 3.64 45.97 0.91
C ARG A 51 4.33 47.23 0.39
N ALA A 52 4.90 47.20 -0.82
CA ALA A 52 5.57 48.35 -1.40
C ALA A 52 4.62 49.55 -1.58
N LEU A 53 3.33 49.28 -1.85
CA LEU A 53 2.30 50.32 -1.99
C LEU A 53 1.78 50.86 -0.65
N THR A 54 1.79 50.04 0.41
CA THR A 54 1.10 50.35 1.67
C THR A 54 2.03 50.66 2.85
N GLY A 55 3.33 50.41 2.69
CA GLY A 55 4.34 50.62 3.75
C GLY A 55 4.26 49.63 4.91
N GLN A 56 3.46 48.57 4.79
CA GLN A 56 3.25 47.59 5.85
C GLN A 56 4.50 46.74 6.16
N PRO A 57 4.59 46.10 7.35
CA PRO A 57 5.74 45.27 7.70
C PRO A 57 5.83 44.02 6.80
N VAL A 58 7.05 43.48 6.69
CA VAL A 58 7.32 42.24 5.91
C VAL A 58 6.56 41.03 6.47
N THR A 59 6.10 41.11 7.72
CA THR A 59 5.35 40.07 8.41
C THR A 59 4.07 39.66 7.69
N ILE A 60 3.41 40.59 6.98
CA ILE A 60 2.20 40.30 6.20
C ILE A 60 2.52 39.44 4.96
N VAL A 61 3.70 39.62 4.37
CA VAL A 61 4.20 38.76 3.27
C VAL A 61 4.43 37.35 3.80
N LEU A 62 5.09 37.22 4.96
CA LEU A 62 5.35 35.92 5.59
C LEU A 62 4.06 35.18 5.93
N PHE A 63 3.05 35.91 6.42
CA PHE A 63 1.73 35.36 6.70
C PHE A 63 1.09 34.70 5.47
N ALA A 64 1.10 35.38 4.31
CA ALA A 64 0.54 34.84 3.08
C ALA A 64 1.32 33.63 2.54
N VAL A 65 2.65 33.66 2.62
CA VAL A 65 3.52 32.53 2.22
C VAL A 65 3.22 31.28 3.06
N VAL A 66 3.08 31.45 4.37
CA VAL A 66 2.72 30.34 5.27
C VAL A 66 1.34 29.80 4.94
N LEU A 67 0.35 30.65 4.66
CA LEU A 67 -0.98 30.17 4.30
C LEU A 67 -0.99 29.42 2.96
N ALA A 68 -0.15 29.83 2.00
CA ALA A 68 0.08 29.05 0.78
C ALA A 68 0.71 27.67 1.09
N MET A 69 1.64 27.61 2.05
CA MET A 69 2.19 26.33 2.54
C MET A 69 1.12 25.43 3.12
N VAL A 70 0.32 25.97 4.03
CA VAL A 70 -0.73 25.23 4.74
C VAL A 70 -1.76 24.70 3.76
N GLY A 71 -2.17 25.49 2.75
CA GLY A 71 -3.06 25.02 1.68
C GLY A 71 -2.50 23.83 0.89
N ASN A 72 -1.18 23.79 0.67
CA ASN A 72 -0.54 22.69 -0.05
C ASN A 72 -0.38 21.41 0.79
N LEU A 73 -0.14 21.53 2.09
CA LEU A 73 0.09 20.39 2.99
C LEU A 73 -1.20 19.83 3.62
N ALA A 74 -2.16 20.69 3.94
CA ALA A 74 -3.34 20.30 4.71
C ALA A 74 -4.46 19.71 3.83
N VAL A 75 -4.58 20.15 2.58
CA VAL A 75 -5.61 19.64 1.66
C VAL A 75 -5.15 18.33 1.02
N ASN A 76 -5.73 17.22 1.47
CA ASN A 76 -5.47 15.86 0.98
C ASN A 76 -6.77 15.22 0.44
N GLU A 77 -7.51 15.96 -0.38
CA GLU A 77 -8.69 15.41 -1.09
C GLU A 77 -8.25 14.67 -2.36
N PRO A 78 -8.72 13.43 -2.59
CA PRO A 78 -8.41 12.68 -3.81
C PRO A 78 -9.04 13.38 -5.03
N GLU A 79 -10.34 13.65 -4.96
CA GLU A 79 -11.13 14.31 -6.00
C GLU A 79 -10.76 15.79 -6.21
N LEU A 80 -10.69 16.22 -7.48
CA LEU A 80 -10.38 17.61 -7.84
C LEU A 80 -11.49 18.58 -7.41
N ARG A 81 -12.77 18.19 -7.53
CA ARG A 81 -13.90 19.02 -7.13
C ARG A 81 -13.89 19.26 -5.62
N ARG A 82 -13.73 18.20 -4.82
CA ARG A 82 -13.62 18.32 -3.36
C ARG A 82 -12.40 19.10 -2.95
N ARG A 83 -11.27 18.91 -3.64
CA ARG A 83 -10.04 19.69 -3.41
C ARG A 83 -10.27 21.19 -3.64
N ARG A 84 -10.93 21.56 -4.74
CA ARG A 84 -11.31 22.95 -5.04
C ARG A 84 -12.19 23.54 -3.95
N VAL A 85 -13.28 22.84 -3.61
CA VAL A 85 -14.22 23.27 -2.57
C VAL A 85 -13.52 23.43 -1.22
N THR A 86 -12.72 22.44 -0.82
CA THR A 86 -12.01 22.46 0.47
C THR A 86 -10.99 23.58 0.53
N THR A 87 -10.18 23.77 -0.51
CA THR A 87 -9.19 24.86 -0.58
C THR A 87 -9.89 26.23 -0.54
N ALA A 88 -11.03 26.40 -1.22
CA ALA A 88 -11.81 27.63 -1.16
C ALA A 88 -12.40 27.86 0.23
N LEU A 89 -12.95 26.82 0.86
CA LEU A 89 -13.53 26.89 2.20
C LEU A 89 -12.50 27.25 3.27
N MET A 90 -11.21 26.93 3.10
CA MET A 90 -10.15 27.28 4.05
C MET A 90 -10.02 28.79 4.30
N VAL A 91 -10.44 29.64 3.36
CA VAL A 91 -10.37 31.11 3.53
C VAL A 91 -11.23 31.56 4.72
N LEU A 92 -12.40 30.95 4.92
CA LEU A 92 -13.34 31.33 5.98
C LEU A 92 -12.77 31.13 7.40
N PRO A 93 -12.33 29.93 7.80
CA PRO A 93 -11.73 29.74 9.13
C PRO A 93 -10.42 30.50 9.28
N ALA A 94 -9.65 30.70 8.20
CA ALA A 94 -8.42 31.49 8.24
C ALA A 94 -8.68 32.95 8.58
N CYS A 95 -9.61 33.59 7.86
CA CYS A 95 -10.01 34.96 8.11
C CYS A 95 -10.67 35.13 9.49
N ALA A 96 -11.56 34.21 9.88
CA ALA A 96 -12.22 34.26 11.18
C ALA A 96 -11.21 34.17 12.34
N SER A 97 -10.25 33.25 12.24
CA SER A 97 -9.26 33.03 13.29
C SER A 97 -8.22 34.15 13.36
N ALA A 98 -7.79 34.68 12.20
CA ALA A 98 -6.94 35.87 12.14
C ALA A 98 -7.64 37.10 12.75
N THR A 99 -8.93 37.30 12.46
CA THR A 99 -9.73 38.38 13.03
C THR A 99 -9.85 38.24 14.55
N LEU A 100 -10.20 37.04 15.02
CA LEU A 100 -10.34 36.78 16.45
C LEU A 100 -9.04 37.04 17.21
N SER A 101 -7.91 36.57 16.68
CA SER A 101 -6.58 36.80 17.27
C SER A 101 -6.21 38.30 17.29
N ALA A 102 -6.43 39.03 16.19
CA ALA A 102 -6.09 40.45 16.11
C ALA A 102 -6.91 41.31 17.07
N LEU A 103 -8.20 40.99 17.26
CA LEU A 103 -9.08 41.67 18.21
C LEU A 103 -8.70 41.39 19.68
N LEU A 104 -8.16 40.20 19.95
CA LEU A 104 -7.72 39.78 21.28
C LEU A 104 -6.29 40.22 21.62
N SER A 105 -5.59 40.90 20.71
CA SER A 105 -4.19 41.35 20.89
C SER A 105 -3.96 42.19 22.16
N GLY A 106 -4.98 42.90 22.66
CA GLY A 106 -4.92 43.66 23.91
C GLY A 106 -5.06 42.84 25.20
N HIS A 107 -5.53 41.58 25.11
CA HIS A 107 -5.86 40.73 26.27
C HIS A 107 -5.12 39.38 26.18
N ARG A 108 -3.83 39.36 26.52
CA ARG A 108 -2.93 38.19 26.34
C ARG A 108 -3.51 36.88 26.88
N VAL A 109 -3.92 36.85 28.15
CA VAL A 109 -4.46 35.63 28.79
C VAL A 109 -5.71 35.12 28.07
N VAL A 110 -6.60 36.02 27.64
CA VAL A 110 -7.81 35.64 26.89
C VAL A 110 -7.44 35.10 25.52
N ALA A 111 -6.46 35.71 24.84
CA ALA A 111 -5.95 35.21 23.57
C ALA A 111 -5.38 33.79 23.69
N ASP A 112 -4.63 33.49 24.75
CA ASP A 112 -4.07 32.15 24.98
C ASP A 112 -5.15 31.09 25.25
N VAL A 113 -6.16 31.43 26.06
CA VAL A 113 -7.30 30.53 26.31
C VAL A 113 -8.07 30.27 25.01
N VAL A 114 -8.36 31.32 24.23
CA VAL A 114 -9.06 31.18 22.95
C VAL A 114 -8.21 30.42 21.94
N PHE A 115 -6.89 30.60 21.93
CA PHE A 115 -5.97 29.83 21.11
C PHE A 115 -6.07 28.32 21.38
N VAL A 116 -6.06 27.93 22.65
CA VAL A 116 -6.25 26.52 23.05
C VAL A 116 -7.61 26.00 22.58
N LEU A 117 -8.68 26.77 22.75
CA LEU A 117 -10.02 26.39 22.29
C LEU A 117 -10.08 26.22 20.77
N VAL A 118 -9.53 27.15 19.99
CA VAL A 118 -9.42 27.05 18.53
C VAL A 118 -8.66 25.80 18.14
N MET A 119 -7.57 25.47 18.84
CA MET A 119 -6.81 24.27 18.56
C MET A 119 -7.60 22.99 18.90
N ILE A 120 -8.31 22.93 20.03
CA ILE A 120 -9.18 21.79 20.37
C ILE A 120 -10.25 21.59 19.28
N VAL A 121 -10.91 22.67 18.86
CA VAL A 121 -11.90 22.63 17.78
C VAL A 121 -11.26 22.17 16.47
N ALA A 122 -10.09 22.70 16.12
CA ALA A 122 -9.33 22.33 14.93
C ALA A 122 -8.91 20.85 14.90
N VAL A 123 -8.74 20.21 16.05
CA VAL A 123 -8.48 18.77 16.15
C VAL A 123 -9.78 17.98 16.13
N ALA A 124 -10.82 18.43 16.85
CA ALA A 124 -12.12 17.78 16.88
C ALA A 124 -12.76 17.70 15.48
N VAL A 125 -12.59 18.73 14.65
CA VAL A 125 -13.14 18.75 13.29
C VAL A 125 -12.50 17.72 12.36
N ARG A 126 -11.33 17.16 12.72
CA ARG A 126 -10.65 16.12 11.92
C ARG A 126 -11.46 14.83 11.79
N ARG A 127 -12.46 14.63 12.65
CA ARG A 127 -13.39 13.49 12.57
C ARG A 127 -14.20 13.47 11.28
N TRP A 128 -14.36 14.61 10.61
CA TRP A 128 -15.06 14.72 9.32
C TRP A 128 -14.14 14.49 8.12
N GLY A 129 -13.09 13.67 8.30
CA GLY A 129 -12.20 13.26 7.23
C GLY A 129 -11.21 14.35 6.77
N PRO A 130 -10.66 14.23 5.54
CA PRO A 130 -9.58 15.10 5.06
C PRO A 130 -9.96 16.58 4.98
N ARG A 131 -11.23 16.90 4.68
CA ARG A 131 -11.76 18.27 4.75
C ARG A 131 -11.65 18.87 6.15
N GLY A 132 -12.05 18.10 7.16
CA GLY A 132 -11.96 18.51 8.55
C GLY A 132 -10.54 18.86 8.98
N VAL A 133 -9.56 18.04 8.55
CA VAL A 133 -8.13 18.30 8.78
C VAL A 133 -7.68 19.61 8.14
N ALA A 134 -8.06 19.85 6.89
CA ALA A 134 -7.69 21.08 6.18
C ALA A 134 -8.30 22.34 6.82
N LEU A 135 -9.59 22.31 7.14
CA LEU A 135 -10.29 23.43 7.75
C LEU A 135 -9.79 23.72 9.17
N GLY A 136 -9.51 22.68 9.96
CA GLY A 136 -8.92 22.83 11.29
C GLY A 136 -7.54 23.48 11.24
N MET A 137 -6.68 23.03 10.32
CA MET A 137 -5.36 23.64 10.12
C MET A 137 -5.45 25.10 9.64
N ALA A 138 -6.44 25.40 8.80
CA ALA A 138 -6.74 26.75 8.34
C ALA A 138 -7.29 27.67 9.44
N ALA A 139 -7.91 27.13 10.50
CA ALA A 139 -8.27 27.92 11.68
C ALA A 139 -7.05 28.18 12.58
N PHE A 140 -6.33 27.09 12.91
CA PHE A 140 -5.22 27.12 13.86
C PHE A 140 -4.04 28.01 13.42
N MET A 141 -3.53 27.83 12.19
CA MET A 141 -2.29 28.51 11.77
C MET A 141 -2.44 30.03 11.69
N PRO A 142 -3.51 30.58 11.09
CA PRO A 142 -3.73 32.02 11.08
C PRO A 142 -3.84 32.64 12.47
N TYR A 143 -4.56 32.00 13.39
CA TYR A 143 -4.64 32.47 14.77
C TYR A 143 -3.25 32.57 15.40
N PHE A 144 -2.51 31.47 15.31
CA PHE A 144 -1.15 31.36 15.82
C PHE A 144 -0.24 32.46 15.26
N PHE A 145 -0.26 32.68 13.94
CA PHE A 145 0.63 33.64 13.31
C PHE A 145 0.29 35.08 13.67
N VAL A 146 -0.99 35.44 13.73
CA VAL A 146 -1.42 36.79 14.13
C VAL A 146 -1.04 37.07 15.57
N GLN A 147 -1.22 36.09 16.46
CA GLN A 147 -0.81 36.18 17.86
C GLN A 147 0.71 36.29 18.01
N PHE A 148 1.45 35.45 17.29
CA PHE A 148 2.92 35.45 17.28
C PHE A 148 3.48 36.80 16.81
N LEU A 149 2.90 37.37 15.75
CA LEU A 149 3.29 38.68 15.22
C LEU A 149 2.82 39.85 16.08
N GLN A 150 2.01 39.61 17.11
CA GLN A 150 1.33 40.63 17.92
C GLN A 150 0.58 41.65 17.04
N ALA A 151 -0.04 41.17 15.96
CA ALA A 151 -0.68 42.03 14.98
C ALA A 151 -2.01 42.57 15.53
N GLY A 152 -2.13 43.89 15.60
CA GLY A 152 -3.32 44.57 16.10
C GLY A 152 -4.42 44.75 15.04
N PRO A 153 -5.60 45.27 15.45
CA PRO A 153 -6.75 45.47 14.56
C PRO A 153 -6.46 46.34 13.33
N ALA A 154 -5.51 47.28 13.42
CA ALA A 154 -5.12 48.14 12.30
C ALA A 154 -4.48 47.37 11.13
N GLN A 155 -3.87 46.21 11.40
CA GLN A 155 -3.25 45.36 10.38
C GLN A 155 -4.25 44.36 9.77
N LEU A 156 -5.46 44.27 10.32
CA LEU A 156 -6.46 43.26 9.95
C LEU A 156 -6.81 43.26 8.45
N PRO A 157 -7.06 44.40 7.76
CA PRO A 157 -7.39 44.38 6.33
C PRO A 157 -6.30 43.71 5.48
N TYR A 158 -5.03 43.94 5.85
CA TYR A 158 -3.88 43.39 5.14
C TYR A 158 -3.63 41.92 5.48
N LEU A 159 -3.94 41.49 6.71
CA LEU A 159 -3.92 40.08 7.09
C LEU A 159 -5.01 39.29 6.36
N LEU A 160 -6.22 39.85 6.23
CA LEU A 160 -7.29 39.25 5.44
C LEU A 160 -6.90 39.15 3.96
N ALA A 161 -6.31 40.22 3.40
CA ALA A 161 -5.75 40.18 2.04
C ALA A 161 -4.66 39.10 1.92
N GLY A 162 -3.77 38.98 2.91
CA GLY A 162 -2.74 37.95 2.96
C GLY A 162 -3.31 36.53 3.00
N ALA A 163 -4.40 36.31 3.73
CA ALA A 163 -5.08 35.01 3.76
C ALA A 163 -5.70 34.63 2.42
N VAL A 164 -6.40 35.58 1.80
CA VAL A 164 -7.00 35.40 0.46
C VAL A 164 -5.91 35.17 -0.59
N VAL A 165 -4.82 35.94 -0.58
CA VAL A 165 -3.72 35.80 -1.55
C VAL A 165 -2.95 34.50 -1.33
N GLY A 166 -2.65 34.11 -0.09
CA GLY A 166 -1.93 32.87 0.21
C GLY A 166 -2.70 31.62 -0.20
N ILE A 167 -3.94 31.50 0.26
CA ILE A 167 -4.82 30.37 -0.07
C ILE A 167 -5.22 30.42 -1.55
N GLY A 168 -5.51 31.62 -2.08
CA GLY A 168 -5.84 31.85 -3.48
C GLY A 168 -4.70 31.49 -4.44
N SER A 169 -3.44 31.76 -4.09
CA SER A 169 -2.27 31.33 -4.88
C SER A 169 -2.15 29.81 -4.93
N THR A 170 -2.52 29.13 -3.84
CA THR A 170 -2.60 27.67 -3.80
C THR A 170 -3.75 27.15 -4.65
N PHE A 171 -4.93 27.76 -4.53
CA PHE A 171 -6.10 27.40 -5.34
C PHE A 171 -5.80 27.57 -6.84
N LEU A 172 -5.26 28.72 -7.24
CA LEU A 172 -4.92 29.03 -8.62
C LEU A 172 -3.89 28.03 -9.16
N LEU A 173 -2.75 27.87 -8.52
CA LEU A 173 -1.69 27.03 -9.09
C LEU A 173 -1.99 25.54 -8.97
N ARG A 174 -2.51 25.07 -7.83
CA ARG A 174 -2.74 23.64 -7.58
C ARG A 174 -4.05 23.13 -8.17
N CYS A 175 -5.09 23.96 -8.21
CA CYS A 175 -6.43 23.52 -8.62
C CYS A 175 -6.87 24.04 -10.00
N VAL A 176 -6.16 25.02 -10.57
CA VAL A 176 -6.45 25.57 -11.91
C VAL A 176 -5.27 25.34 -12.85
N VAL A 177 -4.10 25.95 -12.62
CA VAL A 177 -2.97 26.00 -13.57
C VAL A 177 -2.27 24.64 -13.72
N PHE A 178 -1.76 24.06 -12.63
CA PHE A 178 -1.03 22.79 -12.63
C PHE A 178 -1.95 21.62 -12.27
N THR A 179 -3.19 21.66 -12.76
CA THR A 179 -4.12 20.55 -12.59
C THR A 179 -3.61 19.38 -13.44
N ARG A 180 -2.89 18.43 -12.82
CA ARG A 180 -2.66 17.14 -13.45
C ARG A 180 -3.99 16.42 -13.51
N ARG A 181 -4.47 16.23 -14.73
CA ARG A 181 -5.62 15.40 -14.96
C ARG A 181 -5.29 13.95 -14.58
N VAL A 182 -6.28 13.22 -14.10
CA VAL A 182 -6.12 11.88 -13.52
C VAL A 182 -5.49 10.92 -14.53
N GLU A 183 -5.75 11.13 -15.83
CA GLU A 183 -5.32 10.25 -16.92
C GLU A 183 -3.79 10.28 -17.09
N VAL A 184 -3.15 11.45 -16.95
CA VAL A 184 -1.68 11.57 -17.02
C VAL A 184 -0.99 10.87 -15.85
N VAL A 185 -1.66 10.84 -14.69
CA VAL A 185 -1.15 10.16 -13.49
C VAL A 185 -1.32 8.66 -13.64
N LEU A 186 -2.48 8.20 -14.13
CA LEU A 186 -2.74 6.79 -14.38
C LEU A 186 -1.82 6.22 -15.46
N GLU A 187 -1.60 6.95 -16.56
CA GLU A 187 -0.64 6.59 -17.61
C GLU A 187 0.79 6.49 -17.05
N ALA A 188 1.18 7.42 -16.17
CA ALA A 188 2.49 7.37 -15.52
C ALA A 188 2.62 6.19 -14.53
N LEU A 189 1.53 5.80 -13.87
CA LEU A 189 1.47 4.65 -12.96
C LEU A 189 1.51 3.32 -13.72
N VAL A 190 0.76 3.18 -14.81
CA VAL A 190 0.81 2.01 -15.70
C VAL A 190 2.19 1.87 -16.33
N ARG A 191 2.80 2.95 -16.82
CA ARG A 191 4.20 2.94 -17.29
C ARG A 191 5.19 2.56 -16.19
N SER A 192 4.95 2.99 -14.96
CA SER A 192 5.76 2.57 -13.82
C SER A 192 5.58 1.09 -13.48
N PHE A 193 4.39 0.53 -13.70
CA PHE A 193 4.11 -0.90 -13.54
C PHE A 193 4.85 -1.71 -14.61
N GLU A 194 4.71 -1.36 -15.89
CA GLU A 194 5.45 -1.98 -17.00
C GLU A 194 6.97 -1.93 -16.78
N ALA A 195 7.50 -0.78 -16.36
CA ALA A 195 8.92 -0.62 -16.05
C ALA A 195 9.38 -1.55 -14.90
N ARG A 196 8.54 -1.76 -13.88
CA ARG A 196 8.87 -2.68 -12.77
C ARG A 196 8.73 -4.15 -13.18
N LEU A 197 7.77 -4.46 -14.03
CA LEU A 197 7.64 -5.78 -14.63
C LEU A 197 8.88 -6.12 -15.46
N HIS A 198 9.36 -5.19 -16.27
CA HIS A 198 10.61 -5.32 -17.01
C HIS A 198 11.82 -5.63 -16.10
N VAL A 199 11.98 -4.87 -15.01
CA VAL A 199 13.08 -5.08 -14.05
C VAL A 199 12.99 -6.45 -13.35
N LEU A 200 11.78 -6.90 -13.01
CA LEU A 200 11.55 -8.23 -12.46
C LEU A 200 11.98 -9.33 -13.44
N LEU A 201 11.62 -9.18 -14.71
CA LEU A 201 11.96 -10.15 -15.75
C LEU A 201 13.46 -10.19 -16.04
N LEU A 202 14.15 -9.05 -16.00
CA LEU A 202 15.62 -9.04 -16.09
C LEU A 202 16.28 -9.76 -14.91
N ALA A 203 15.82 -9.51 -13.68
CA ALA A 203 16.33 -10.23 -12.50
C ALA A 203 16.05 -11.74 -12.58
N ALA A 204 14.94 -12.14 -13.21
CA ALA A 204 14.63 -13.53 -13.48
C ALA A 204 15.57 -14.16 -14.54
N VAL A 205 15.97 -13.40 -15.57
CA VAL A 205 16.97 -13.83 -16.56
C VAL A 205 18.34 -14.00 -15.91
N ASP A 206 18.77 -13.06 -15.07
CA ASP A 206 20.08 -13.13 -14.39
C ASP A 206 20.23 -14.42 -13.57
N VAL A 207 19.16 -14.86 -12.89
CA VAL A 207 19.13 -16.14 -12.14
C VAL A 207 19.18 -17.36 -13.07
N LEU A 208 18.60 -17.29 -14.27
CA LEU A 208 18.63 -18.40 -15.24
C LEU A 208 19.96 -18.48 -16.01
N ASP A 209 20.65 -17.36 -16.21
CA ASP A 209 21.90 -17.25 -16.98
C ASP A 209 23.17 -17.47 -16.12
N GLU A 210 23.04 -17.72 -14.82
CA GLU A 210 24.18 -17.66 -13.90
C GLU A 210 25.29 -18.67 -14.24
N PRO A 211 26.56 -18.22 -14.39
CA PRO A 211 27.69 -19.04 -14.82
C PRO A 211 28.16 -19.96 -13.69
N GLY A 212 27.42 -21.06 -13.52
CA GLY A 212 27.61 -22.06 -12.46
C GLY A 212 26.42 -23.01 -12.31
N GLY A 213 25.27 -22.67 -12.93
CA GLY A 213 24.00 -23.36 -12.71
C GLY A 213 23.27 -22.84 -11.47
N LEU A 214 22.08 -23.37 -11.19
CA LEU A 214 21.19 -22.92 -10.09
C LEU A 214 21.66 -23.39 -8.69
N ALA A 215 22.98 -23.52 -8.48
CA ALA A 215 23.53 -24.14 -7.28
C ALA A 215 23.52 -23.21 -6.05
N ASP A 216 23.76 -21.90 -6.22
CA ASP A 216 23.57 -20.87 -5.18
C ASP A 216 23.44 -19.42 -5.75
N PRO A 217 22.41 -19.11 -6.56
CA PRO A 217 22.14 -17.76 -7.06
C PRO A 217 21.78 -16.75 -5.97
N ASP A 218 22.24 -15.50 -6.13
CA ASP A 218 21.70 -14.38 -5.34
C ASP A 218 20.23 -14.10 -5.74
N LEU A 219 19.28 -14.52 -4.89
CA LEU A 219 17.85 -14.30 -5.08
C LEU A 219 17.38 -12.91 -4.61
N ASP A 220 18.21 -12.16 -3.87
CA ASP A 220 17.80 -10.88 -3.30
C ASP A 220 17.33 -9.86 -4.36
N PRO A 221 17.97 -9.71 -5.55
CA PRO A 221 17.50 -8.84 -6.60
C PRO A 221 16.09 -9.20 -7.10
N LEU A 222 15.81 -10.49 -7.29
CA LEU A 222 14.51 -11.02 -7.73
C LEU A 222 13.43 -10.74 -6.69
N LEU A 223 13.70 -11.03 -5.41
CA LEU A 223 12.78 -10.77 -4.30
C LEU A 223 12.50 -9.27 -4.11
N ARG A 224 13.52 -8.42 -4.25
CA ARG A 224 13.37 -6.96 -4.20
C ARG A 224 12.55 -6.44 -5.38
N ALA A 225 12.74 -6.98 -6.58
CA ALA A 225 11.97 -6.61 -7.76
C ALA A 225 10.49 -7.04 -7.61
N GLN A 226 10.23 -8.24 -7.10
CA GLN A 226 8.88 -8.74 -6.83
C GLN A 226 8.15 -7.84 -5.82
N ALA A 227 8.77 -7.56 -4.68
CA ALA A 227 8.16 -6.69 -3.66
C ALA A 227 7.85 -5.28 -4.20
N ARG A 228 8.70 -4.75 -5.09
CA ARG A 228 8.47 -3.45 -5.75
C ARG A 228 7.35 -3.52 -6.77
N LEU A 229 7.20 -4.60 -7.55
CA LEU A 229 6.10 -4.76 -8.49
C LEU A 229 4.75 -4.71 -7.75
N ASN A 230 4.59 -5.53 -6.70
CA ASN A 230 3.37 -5.59 -5.90
C ASN A 230 3.04 -4.24 -5.25
N ALA A 231 4.06 -3.53 -4.72
CA ALA A 231 3.85 -2.20 -4.15
C ALA A 231 3.38 -1.17 -5.19
N THR A 232 3.73 -1.33 -6.47
CA THR A 232 3.21 -0.48 -7.54
C THR A 232 1.83 -0.90 -8.01
N ALA A 233 1.56 -2.19 -8.13
CA ALA A 233 0.24 -2.71 -8.44
C ALA A 233 -0.80 -2.17 -7.43
N LEU A 234 -0.49 -2.25 -6.14
CA LEU A 234 -1.32 -1.70 -5.06
C LEU A 234 -1.52 -0.19 -5.21
N ALA A 235 -0.45 0.57 -5.50
CA ALA A 235 -0.55 2.02 -5.71
C ALA A 235 -1.36 2.41 -6.95
N VAL A 236 -1.45 1.54 -7.96
CA VAL A 236 -2.32 1.73 -9.12
C VAL A 236 -3.77 1.37 -8.76
N ALA A 237 -3.98 0.26 -8.04
CA ALA A 237 -5.29 -0.15 -7.55
C ALA A 237 -5.94 0.89 -6.64
N ASP A 238 -5.22 1.38 -5.60
CA ASP A 238 -5.66 2.45 -4.71
C ASP A 238 -6.13 3.70 -5.49
N ARG A 239 -5.48 3.98 -6.63
CA ARG A 239 -5.79 5.13 -7.47
C ARG A 239 -6.92 4.92 -8.46
N LEU A 240 -7.18 3.67 -8.82
CA LEU A 240 -8.37 3.30 -9.58
C LEU A 240 -9.59 3.36 -8.66
N ASP A 241 -9.48 2.86 -7.43
CA ASP A 241 -10.55 2.94 -6.42
C ASP A 241 -10.89 4.42 -6.09
N ASP A 242 -9.88 5.30 -5.92
CA ASP A 242 -10.08 6.76 -5.78
C ASP A 242 -10.81 7.41 -6.98
N ALA A 243 -10.75 6.79 -8.17
CA ALA A 243 -11.35 7.31 -9.40
C ALA A 243 -12.79 6.83 -9.62
N ASP A 244 -13.11 5.61 -9.17
CA ASP A 244 -14.47 5.03 -9.22
C ASP A 244 -15.46 5.82 -8.35
N ASP A 245 -14.99 6.45 -7.27
CA ASP A 245 -15.79 7.27 -6.35
C ASP A 245 -16.23 8.64 -6.91
N ASP A 246 -15.72 9.08 -8.08
CA ASP A 246 -16.05 10.39 -8.69
C ASP A 246 -17.05 10.25 -9.87
N PRO A 247 -18.34 10.60 -9.69
CA PRO A 247 -19.32 10.56 -10.77
C PRO A 247 -19.00 11.54 -11.94
N ALA A 248 -18.10 12.52 -11.74
CA ALA A 248 -17.60 13.38 -12.81
C ALA A 248 -16.36 12.84 -13.54
N ALA A 249 -15.68 11.82 -12.97
CA ALA A 249 -14.60 11.07 -13.61
C ALA A 249 -15.11 9.93 -14.51
N ARG A 250 -16.42 9.63 -14.47
CA ARG A 250 -17.15 8.76 -15.44
C ARG A 250 -17.17 9.30 -16.89
N ARG A 251 -16.27 10.22 -17.26
CA ARG A 251 -16.07 10.65 -18.65
C ARG A 251 -14.89 9.88 -19.24
N PRO A 252 -15.06 9.19 -20.38
CA PRO A 252 -14.10 8.20 -20.84
C PRO A 252 -12.72 8.77 -21.18
N VAL A 253 -11.72 8.12 -20.57
CA VAL A 253 -10.43 7.62 -21.06
C VAL A 253 -9.94 8.15 -22.42
N TYR A 254 -8.72 8.69 -22.41
CA TYR A 254 -7.85 8.82 -23.60
C TYR A 254 -6.67 7.87 -23.44
N LEU A 255 -6.58 6.85 -24.28
CA LEU A 255 -5.34 6.12 -24.56
C LEU A 255 -4.82 6.52 -25.96
N PRO A 256 -3.49 6.57 -26.20
CA PRO A 256 -2.98 7.04 -27.48
C PRO A 256 -3.39 6.12 -28.64
N GLY A 257 -4.17 6.67 -29.58
CA GLY A 257 -4.43 6.05 -30.90
C GLY A 257 -5.85 6.03 -31.47
N GLY A 258 -6.90 6.54 -30.79
CA GLY A 258 -8.29 6.40 -31.25
C GLY A 258 -9.13 7.68 -31.22
N ALA A 259 -10.04 7.82 -32.20
CA ALA A 259 -11.04 8.88 -32.27
C ALA A 259 -12.18 8.68 -31.25
N ARG A 260 -12.86 9.77 -30.87
CA ARG A 260 -13.88 9.86 -29.79
C ARG A 260 -15.08 8.92 -29.93
N PRO A 261 -15.54 8.29 -28.83
CA PRO A 261 -16.96 7.92 -28.62
C PRO A 261 -17.55 8.48 -27.30
N GLY A 262 -18.88 8.39 -27.17
CA GLY A 262 -19.71 8.98 -26.10
C GLY A 262 -20.20 7.98 -25.04
N GLY A 263 -20.94 8.48 -24.04
CA GLY A 263 -21.62 7.68 -23.00
C GLY A 263 -20.85 7.51 -21.66
N PRO A 264 -21.50 7.59 -20.49
CA PRO A 264 -20.90 7.31 -19.18
C PRO A 264 -20.67 5.81 -18.89
N ASP A 265 -21.48 4.90 -19.45
CA ASP A 265 -21.43 3.46 -19.14
C ASP A 265 -20.22 2.73 -19.75
N ASP A 266 -19.64 3.29 -20.80
CA ASP A 266 -18.43 2.77 -21.45
C ASP A 266 -17.17 2.96 -20.56
N ALA A 267 -17.14 4.00 -19.71
CA ALA A 267 -15.99 4.33 -18.87
C ALA A 267 -15.82 3.37 -17.68
N GLU A 268 -16.93 2.90 -17.10
CA GLU A 268 -16.95 1.97 -15.96
C GLU A 268 -16.42 0.59 -16.35
N THR A 269 -16.72 0.15 -17.57
CA THR A 269 -16.23 -1.12 -18.13
C THR A 269 -14.71 -1.06 -18.43
N GLU A 270 -14.19 0.10 -18.84
CA GLU A 270 -12.77 0.29 -19.15
C GLU A 270 -11.88 0.31 -17.89
N ILE A 271 -12.34 0.95 -16.81
CA ILE A 271 -11.60 1.00 -15.54
C ILE A 271 -11.55 -0.40 -14.88
N ALA A 272 -12.68 -1.12 -14.89
CA ALA A 272 -12.74 -2.51 -14.43
C ALA A 272 -11.81 -3.43 -15.23
N GLY A 273 -11.74 -3.25 -16.55
CA GLY A 273 -10.82 -3.97 -17.43
C GLY A 273 -9.34 -3.69 -17.13
N LEU A 274 -8.98 -2.44 -16.83
CA LEU A 274 -7.63 -2.07 -16.45
C LEU A 274 -7.24 -2.65 -15.07
N ARG A 275 -8.16 -2.64 -14.12
CA ARG A 275 -7.96 -3.26 -12.79
C ARG A 275 -7.68 -4.76 -12.93
N GLN A 276 -8.51 -5.45 -13.70
CA GLN A 276 -8.35 -6.88 -13.98
C GLN A 276 -7.01 -7.17 -14.65
N TRP A 277 -6.59 -6.35 -15.62
CA TRP A 277 -5.30 -6.48 -16.30
C TRP A 277 -4.09 -6.35 -15.36
N ILE A 278 -4.11 -5.36 -14.45
CA ILE A 278 -3.01 -5.17 -13.48
C ILE A 278 -2.89 -6.42 -12.60
N VAL A 279 -4.01 -6.92 -12.10
CA VAL A 279 -4.07 -8.12 -11.25
C VAL A 279 -3.57 -9.34 -12.00
N ASP A 280 -4.07 -9.58 -13.22
CA ASP A 280 -3.68 -10.74 -14.02
C ASP A 280 -2.19 -10.69 -14.40
N SER A 281 -1.68 -9.50 -14.75
CA SER A 281 -0.27 -9.28 -15.07
C SER A 281 0.63 -9.45 -13.84
N GLU A 282 0.23 -8.93 -12.68
CA GLU A 282 0.97 -9.11 -11.41
C GLU A 282 1.04 -10.58 -11.03
N LEU A 283 -0.09 -11.29 -11.05
CA LEU A 283 -0.18 -12.71 -10.70
C LEU A 283 0.62 -13.60 -11.66
N ALA A 284 0.62 -13.27 -12.95
CA ALA A 284 1.40 -14.01 -13.94
C ALA A 284 2.91 -13.76 -13.74
N ALA A 285 3.31 -12.51 -13.46
CA ALA A 285 4.69 -12.14 -13.19
C ALA A 285 5.22 -12.77 -11.89
N GLU A 286 4.40 -12.80 -10.84
CA GLU A 286 4.71 -13.49 -9.59
C GLU A 286 4.93 -14.99 -9.81
N ARG A 287 4.13 -15.63 -10.66
CA ARG A 287 4.33 -17.05 -10.98
C ARG A 287 5.65 -17.33 -11.68
N VAL A 288 6.11 -16.43 -12.56
CA VAL A 288 7.44 -16.55 -13.19
C VAL A 288 8.53 -16.49 -12.12
N ALA A 289 8.52 -15.44 -11.29
CA ALA A 289 9.50 -15.25 -10.22
C ALA A 289 9.49 -16.41 -9.19
N MET A 290 8.31 -16.85 -8.77
CA MET A 290 8.13 -17.95 -7.82
C MET A 290 8.61 -19.29 -8.38
N SER A 291 8.34 -19.58 -9.67
CA SER A 291 8.74 -20.83 -10.29
C SER A 291 10.26 -20.93 -10.45
N ILE A 292 10.91 -19.82 -10.80
CA ILE A 292 12.38 -19.72 -10.85
C ILE A 292 12.98 -19.87 -9.44
N ARG A 293 12.47 -19.11 -8.46
CA ARG A 293 12.93 -19.16 -7.07
C ARG A 293 12.83 -20.57 -6.48
N ARG A 294 11.70 -21.26 -6.65
CA ARG A 294 11.52 -22.62 -6.11
C ARG A 294 12.53 -23.61 -6.69
N THR A 295 12.87 -23.45 -7.97
CA THR A 295 13.85 -24.33 -8.62
C THR A 295 15.23 -24.16 -8.01
N VAL A 296 15.59 -22.91 -7.66
CA VAL A 296 16.82 -22.59 -6.90
C VAL A 296 16.78 -23.15 -5.47
N GLU A 297 15.73 -22.85 -4.69
CA GLU A 297 15.62 -23.25 -3.29
C GLU A 297 15.67 -24.79 -3.11
N HIS A 298 15.11 -25.54 -4.05
CA HIS A 298 15.09 -27.01 -4.04
C HIS A 298 16.35 -27.62 -4.67
N HIS A 299 17.32 -26.79 -5.12
CA HIS A 299 18.55 -27.20 -5.80
C HIS A 299 18.27 -28.13 -6.99
N ASP A 300 17.19 -27.85 -7.73
CA ASP A 300 16.74 -28.67 -8.84
C ASP A 300 17.50 -28.27 -10.13
N PRO A 301 18.34 -29.14 -10.71
CA PRO A 301 19.07 -28.80 -11.93
C PRO A 301 18.12 -28.76 -13.14
N ILE A 302 18.15 -27.66 -13.90
CA ILE A 302 17.52 -27.56 -15.22
C ILE A 302 18.54 -27.97 -16.30
N PRO A 303 18.19 -28.85 -17.24
CA PRO A 303 19.03 -29.16 -18.40
C PRO A 303 19.43 -27.90 -19.17
N GLY A 304 20.69 -27.83 -19.61
CA GLY A 304 21.20 -26.70 -20.40
C GLY A 304 20.29 -26.19 -21.53
N PRO A 305 19.78 -27.06 -22.43
CA PRO A 305 18.94 -26.61 -23.54
C PRO A 305 17.59 -26.03 -23.08
N ASP A 306 16.96 -26.63 -22.08
CA ASP A 306 15.68 -26.15 -21.55
C ASP A 306 15.86 -24.84 -20.75
N ARG A 307 16.98 -24.71 -20.03
CA ARG A 307 17.35 -23.45 -19.34
C ARG A 307 17.55 -22.32 -20.33
N GLU A 308 18.24 -22.56 -21.44
CA GLU A 308 18.45 -21.57 -22.51
C GLU A 308 17.12 -21.15 -23.16
N ALA A 309 16.22 -22.10 -23.43
CA ALA A 309 14.89 -21.84 -23.96
C ALA A 309 14.01 -21.02 -22.99
N LEU A 310 14.02 -21.36 -21.70
CA LEU A 310 13.33 -20.58 -20.66
C LEU A 310 13.90 -19.17 -20.51
N ALA A 311 15.23 -19.03 -20.49
CA ALA A 311 15.89 -17.73 -20.44
C ALA A 311 15.57 -16.89 -21.67
N ALA A 312 15.53 -17.50 -22.86
CA ALA A 312 15.10 -16.84 -24.10
C ALA A 312 13.66 -16.33 -24.01
N GLY A 313 12.72 -17.15 -23.51
CA GLY A 313 11.33 -16.76 -23.30
C GLY A 313 11.16 -15.59 -22.33
N VAL A 314 11.82 -15.64 -21.17
CA VAL A 314 11.78 -14.53 -20.18
C VAL A 314 12.45 -13.28 -20.74
N ARG A 315 13.55 -13.40 -21.49
CA ARG A 315 14.25 -12.27 -22.12
C ARG A 315 13.40 -11.61 -23.22
N ALA A 316 12.63 -12.38 -23.99
CA ALA A 316 11.67 -11.85 -24.95
C ALA A 316 10.54 -11.07 -24.26
N LEU A 317 10.00 -11.57 -23.13
CA LEU A 317 9.05 -10.83 -22.30
C LEU A 317 9.65 -9.55 -21.69
N ALA A 318 10.89 -9.60 -21.22
CA ALA A 318 11.60 -8.43 -20.72
C ALA A 318 11.73 -7.37 -21.84
N ALA A 319 12.13 -7.76 -23.05
CA ALA A 319 12.21 -6.85 -24.18
C ALA A 319 10.85 -6.26 -24.59
N ALA A 320 9.78 -7.06 -24.54
CA ALA A 320 8.42 -6.62 -24.86
C ALA A 320 7.89 -5.57 -23.87
N THR A 321 8.22 -5.73 -22.58
CA THR A 321 7.79 -4.85 -21.48
C THR A 321 8.71 -3.65 -21.25
N ALA A 322 9.78 -3.53 -22.03
CA ALA A 322 10.71 -2.40 -21.92
C ALA A 322 10.02 -1.06 -22.28
N VAL A 323 10.26 -0.04 -21.45
CA VAL A 323 9.64 1.28 -21.63
C VAL A 323 10.04 1.87 -22.99
N GLY A 324 9.04 2.07 -23.86
CA GLY A 324 9.22 2.68 -25.18
C GLY A 324 9.27 1.68 -26.35
N THR A 325 9.10 0.39 -26.12
CA THR A 325 8.96 -0.61 -27.20
C THR A 325 7.67 -0.37 -28.01
N PRO A 326 7.74 -0.18 -29.35
CA PRO A 326 6.55 -0.03 -30.18
C PRO A 326 5.63 -1.27 -30.12
N ARG A 327 4.30 -1.07 -30.10
CA ARG A 327 3.30 -2.15 -29.93
C ARG A 327 3.45 -3.29 -30.95
N ALA A 328 3.74 -2.97 -32.21
CA ALA A 328 3.95 -3.97 -33.25
C ALA A 328 5.17 -4.87 -32.97
N ILE A 329 6.21 -4.30 -32.38
CA ILE A 329 7.42 -5.03 -31.97
C ILE A 329 7.12 -5.84 -30.70
N ALA A 330 6.41 -5.27 -29.73
CA ALA A 330 6.02 -5.97 -28.51
C ALA A 330 5.15 -7.22 -28.81
N ALA A 331 4.18 -7.12 -29.73
CA ALA A 331 3.35 -8.25 -30.16
C ALA A 331 4.19 -9.40 -30.74
N ARG A 332 5.19 -9.07 -31.56
CA ARG A 332 6.14 -10.05 -32.08
C ARG A 332 6.98 -10.68 -30.96
N LEU A 333 7.46 -9.88 -30.00
CA LEU A 333 8.26 -10.37 -28.87
C LEU A 333 7.45 -11.27 -27.93
N TYR A 334 6.15 -10.99 -27.72
CA TYR A 334 5.26 -11.91 -27.01
C TYR A 334 5.13 -13.24 -27.75
N GLN A 335 5.05 -13.21 -29.07
CA GLN A 335 5.02 -14.42 -29.89
C GLN A 335 6.34 -15.20 -29.81
N GLU A 336 7.49 -14.51 -29.90
CA GLU A 336 8.81 -15.12 -29.72
C GLU A 336 8.95 -15.76 -28.33
N ALA A 337 8.40 -15.13 -27.28
CA ALA A 337 8.37 -15.71 -25.94
C ALA A 337 7.55 -17.01 -25.88
N ARG A 338 6.42 -17.09 -26.59
CA ARG A 338 5.58 -18.29 -26.67
C ARG A 338 6.28 -19.42 -27.41
N GLU A 339 6.91 -19.11 -28.53
CA GLU A 339 7.64 -20.07 -29.35
C GLU A 339 8.83 -20.67 -28.58
N ALA A 340 9.57 -19.84 -27.83
CA ALA A 340 10.73 -20.28 -27.05
C ALA A 340 10.39 -21.34 -26.00
N VAL A 341 9.20 -21.28 -25.38
CA VAL A 341 8.78 -22.24 -24.34
C VAL A 341 7.80 -23.30 -24.86
N GLY A 342 7.37 -23.21 -26.12
CA GLY A 342 6.32 -24.04 -26.69
C GLY A 342 6.64 -25.54 -26.71
N GLU A 343 7.89 -25.89 -27.00
CA GLU A 343 8.35 -27.29 -27.00
C GLU A 343 8.31 -27.88 -25.59
N ILE A 344 8.79 -27.14 -24.58
CA ILE A 344 8.81 -27.55 -23.17
C ILE A 344 7.37 -27.79 -22.67
N VAL A 345 6.47 -26.86 -22.98
CA VAL A 345 5.06 -26.90 -22.56
C VAL A 345 4.27 -28.02 -23.26
N GLY A 346 4.64 -28.37 -24.49
CA GLY A 346 3.96 -29.41 -25.28
C GLY A 346 4.29 -30.86 -24.88
N ARG A 347 5.27 -31.10 -23.99
CA ARG A 347 5.66 -32.46 -23.57
C ARG A 347 4.55 -33.10 -22.71
N PRO A 348 4.21 -34.40 -22.90
CA PRO A 348 3.23 -35.09 -22.06
C PRO A 348 3.66 -35.06 -20.59
N GLY A 349 2.77 -34.64 -19.70
CA GLY A 349 3.10 -34.35 -18.30
C GLY A 349 3.73 -35.54 -17.57
N GLY A 350 5.02 -35.42 -17.25
CA GLY A 350 5.77 -36.39 -16.45
C GLY A 350 5.69 -36.12 -14.94
N THR A 351 6.06 -37.09 -14.12
CA THR A 351 6.32 -36.89 -12.68
C THR A 351 7.82 -36.59 -12.51
N GLY A 352 8.19 -35.52 -11.80
CA GLY A 352 9.61 -35.16 -11.56
C GLY A 352 10.11 -33.92 -12.30
N ALA A 353 11.32 -33.97 -12.88
CA ALA A 353 12.06 -32.83 -13.45
C ALA A 353 11.36 -32.13 -14.62
N GLU A 354 10.76 -32.91 -15.52
CA GLU A 354 10.02 -32.43 -16.69
C GLU A 354 8.81 -31.57 -16.29
N ALA A 355 8.18 -31.85 -15.15
CA ALA A 355 7.07 -31.05 -14.62
C ALA A 355 7.51 -29.67 -14.10
N ARG A 356 8.82 -29.38 -13.98
CA ARG A 356 9.35 -28.13 -13.40
C ARG A 356 9.66 -27.10 -14.47
N GLU A 357 10.35 -27.50 -15.53
CA GLU A 357 10.57 -26.70 -16.74
C GLU A 357 9.22 -26.28 -17.33
N GLN A 358 8.26 -27.21 -17.38
CA GLN A 358 6.89 -26.94 -17.77
C GLN A 358 6.23 -25.86 -16.92
N ARG A 359 6.46 -25.82 -15.60
CA ARG A 359 5.88 -24.76 -14.74
C ARG A 359 6.42 -23.38 -15.08
N ILE A 360 7.72 -23.26 -15.35
CA ILE A 360 8.32 -21.99 -15.78
C ILE A 360 7.80 -21.63 -17.18
N GLY A 361 7.75 -22.58 -18.11
CA GLY A 361 7.19 -22.38 -19.45
C GLY A 361 5.72 -21.95 -19.44
N PHE A 362 4.86 -22.60 -18.64
CA PHE A 362 3.46 -22.20 -18.46
C PHE A 362 3.34 -20.81 -17.81
N ALA A 363 4.23 -20.45 -16.88
CA ALA A 363 4.23 -19.12 -16.28
C ALA A 363 4.60 -18.03 -17.31
N VAL A 364 5.58 -18.30 -18.18
CA VAL A 364 5.97 -17.43 -19.30
C VAL A 364 4.80 -17.24 -20.27
N LEU A 365 4.11 -18.32 -20.66
CA LEU A 365 2.93 -18.24 -21.54
C LEU A 365 1.81 -17.40 -20.90
N ARG A 366 1.48 -17.66 -19.63
CA ARG A 366 0.43 -16.91 -18.92
C ARG A 366 0.74 -15.42 -18.83
N LEU A 367 2.00 -15.05 -18.64
CA LEU A 367 2.40 -13.65 -18.60
C LEU A 367 2.34 -13.01 -19.99
N ALA A 368 2.76 -13.72 -21.05
CA ALA A 368 2.60 -13.26 -22.42
C ALA A 368 1.13 -12.99 -22.76
N ASP A 369 0.24 -13.89 -22.34
CA ASP A 369 -1.20 -13.79 -22.59
C ASP A 369 -1.85 -12.67 -21.77
N ALA A 370 -1.56 -12.57 -20.47
CA ALA A 370 -2.11 -11.54 -19.59
C ALA A 370 -1.71 -10.11 -20.03
N VAL A 371 -0.47 -9.93 -20.50
CA VAL A 371 0.01 -8.61 -20.91
C VAL A 371 -0.48 -8.23 -22.33
N GLN A 372 -0.74 -9.22 -23.20
CA GLN A 372 -1.17 -8.98 -24.59
C GLN A 372 -2.70 -8.85 -24.76
N SER A 373 -3.51 -9.65 -24.05
CA SER A 373 -4.96 -9.80 -24.29
C SER A 373 -5.73 -8.47 -24.17
N THR A 374 -5.47 -7.67 -23.15
CA THR A 374 -6.25 -6.45 -22.88
C THR A 374 -5.93 -5.30 -23.84
N ILE A 375 -4.70 -5.21 -24.36
CA ILE A 375 -4.37 -4.19 -25.35
C ILE A 375 -5.23 -4.42 -26.60
N GLU A 376 -5.31 -5.66 -27.08
CA GLU A 376 -6.06 -5.99 -28.29
C GLU A 376 -7.58 -6.00 -28.08
N GLU A 377 -8.07 -6.47 -26.94
CA GLU A 377 -9.51 -6.50 -26.62
C GLU A 377 -10.09 -5.11 -26.38
N ALA A 378 -9.35 -4.20 -25.75
CA ALA A 378 -9.73 -2.79 -25.63
C ALA A 378 -9.89 -2.12 -27.00
N TRP A 379 -8.98 -2.38 -27.94
CA TRP A 379 -9.09 -1.84 -29.31
C TRP A 379 -10.22 -2.49 -30.14
N ARG A 380 -10.48 -3.79 -29.95
CA ARG A 380 -11.56 -4.51 -30.67
C ARG A 380 -12.96 -4.21 -30.12
N GLY A 381 -13.08 -3.87 -28.84
CA GLY A 381 -14.35 -3.42 -28.23
C GLY A 381 -14.86 -2.13 -28.86
N ILE A 382 -13.96 -1.18 -29.10
CA ILE A 382 -14.25 0.12 -29.76
C ILE A 382 -14.72 -0.08 -31.21
N ALA A 383 -14.16 -1.05 -31.94
CA ALA A 383 -14.53 -1.30 -33.34
C ALA A 383 -15.92 -1.94 -33.49
N ARG A 384 -16.33 -2.80 -32.55
CA ARG A 384 -17.61 -3.54 -32.65
C ARG A 384 -18.84 -2.72 -32.26
N ARG A 385 -18.70 -1.74 -31.36
CA ARG A 385 -19.82 -0.87 -30.94
C ARG A 385 -20.10 0.29 -31.90
N ARG A 386 -19.29 0.48 -32.94
CA ARG A 386 -19.56 1.42 -34.03
C ARG A 386 -20.82 1.06 -34.84
N ASP A 387 -21.22 -0.21 -34.83
CA ASP A 387 -22.24 -0.76 -35.74
C ASP A 387 -23.49 -1.31 -35.03
N ALA A 388 -23.62 -1.16 -33.71
CA ALA A 388 -24.77 -1.66 -32.95
C ALA A 388 -25.77 -0.54 -32.61
N PRO A 389 -27.07 -0.66 -32.93
CA PRO A 389 -28.10 0.26 -32.45
C PRO A 389 -28.31 0.07 -30.94
N GLY A 390 -28.32 1.16 -30.18
CA GLY A 390 -28.41 1.13 -28.71
C GLY A 390 -29.81 0.80 -28.19
N GLU A 391 -29.87 -0.09 -27.19
CA GLU A 391 -31.00 -0.28 -26.29
C GLU A 391 -30.60 0.23 -24.89
N ASP A 392 -31.45 1.07 -24.30
CA ASP A 392 -31.36 1.55 -22.92
C ASP A 392 -31.65 0.41 -21.93
N PRO A 393 -30.89 0.34 -20.82
CA PRO A 393 -31.39 -0.21 -19.58
C PRO A 393 -31.52 0.87 -18.49
N SER A 394 -32.61 0.73 -17.77
CA SER A 394 -33.14 1.47 -16.63
C SER A 394 -32.24 1.52 -15.40
N ASP A 395 -32.34 2.65 -14.69
CA ASP A 395 -32.02 2.81 -13.26
C ASP A 395 -32.76 1.78 -12.39
N ASP A 396 -32.05 1.12 -11.47
CA ASP A 396 -32.47 0.97 -10.08
C ASP A 396 -31.32 0.50 -9.16
N ASP A 397 -30.99 1.40 -8.23
CA ASP A 397 -30.85 1.22 -6.80
C ASP A 397 -29.49 1.04 -6.05
N THR A 398 -29.35 1.99 -5.12
CA THR A 398 -28.71 2.07 -3.79
C THR A 398 -27.20 1.88 -3.57
N GLY A 399 -26.62 2.91 -2.96
CA GLY A 399 -25.26 2.92 -2.44
C GLY A 399 -25.07 2.22 -1.09
N GLY A 400 -23.82 1.87 -0.82
CA GLY A 400 -23.27 1.57 0.50
C GLY A 400 -21.91 2.27 0.58
N ALA A 401 -21.81 3.39 1.29
CA ALA A 401 -21.52 3.46 2.72
C ALA A 401 -20.07 3.07 3.04
N GLY A 402 -19.15 3.98 2.74
CA GLY A 402 -17.84 4.00 3.38
C GLY A 402 -17.98 4.24 4.89
N LEU A 403 -17.64 3.22 5.68
CA LEU A 403 -17.55 3.29 7.13
C LEU A 403 -16.05 3.44 7.50
N GLN A 404 -15.59 4.64 7.84
CA GLN A 404 -15.69 5.27 9.16
C GLN A 404 -14.78 4.61 10.22
N GLY A 405 -13.58 5.18 10.40
CA GLY A 405 -12.88 5.10 11.67
C GLY A 405 -13.71 5.81 12.75
N GLY A 406 -14.05 5.09 13.82
CA GLY A 406 -15.09 5.50 14.77
C GLY A 406 -14.88 6.85 15.47
N PRO A 407 -15.98 7.48 15.98
CA PRO A 407 -15.96 8.76 16.72
C PRO A 407 -15.03 8.77 17.95
N GLU A 408 -14.72 7.60 18.49
CA GLU A 408 -13.95 7.42 19.73
C GLU A 408 -12.46 7.79 19.57
N LEU A 409 -11.84 7.56 18.40
CA LEU A 409 -10.40 7.85 18.20
C LEU A 409 -10.14 9.36 18.11
N HIS A 410 -10.99 10.09 17.38
CA HIS A 410 -10.84 11.53 17.16
C HIS A 410 -11.13 12.35 18.42
N THR A 411 -12.11 11.93 19.22
CA THR A 411 -12.44 12.60 20.50
C THR A 411 -11.28 12.47 21.49
N ARG A 412 -10.63 11.30 21.52
CA ARG A 412 -9.45 11.04 22.36
C ARG A 412 -8.23 11.87 21.95
N GLN A 413 -7.94 11.92 20.64
CA GLN A 413 -6.85 12.75 20.13
C GLN A 413 -7.09 14.25 20.39
N ALA A 414 -8.33 14.73 20.31
CA ALA A 414 -8.67 16.12 20.62
C ALA A 414 -8.36 16.48 22.08
N VAL A 415 -8.69 15.59 23.02
CA VAL A 415 -8.37 15.78 24.44
C VAL A 415 -6.85 15.69 24.69
N GLN A 416 -6.17 14.70 24.12
CA GLN A 416 -4.71 14.56 24.25
C GLN A 416 -3.97 15.79 23.73
N VAL A 417 -4.32 16.27 22.53
CA VAL A 417 -3.71 17.48 21.96
C VAL A 417 -4.05 18.70 22.79
N GLY A 418 -5.30 18.84 23.24
CA GLY A 418 -5.71 19.92 24.13
C GLY A 418 -4.84 20.00 25.37
N VAL A 419 -4.71 18.90 26.12
CA VAL A 419 -3.90 18.87 27.35
C VAL A 419 -2.41 19.03 27.06
N ALA A 420 -1.88 18.36 26.03
CA ALA A 420 -0.47 18.46 25.65
C ALA A 420 -0.07 19.91 25.32
N THR A 421 -0.90 20.60 24.54
CA THR A 421 -0.66 21.98 24.17
C THR A 421 -0.86 22.92 25.34
N SER A 422 -1.91 22.75 26.16
CA SER A 422 -2.06 23.56 27.38
C SER A 422 -0.84 23.44 28.29
N LEU A 423 -0.31 22.22 28.46
CA LEU A 423 0.91 22.00 29.23
C LEU A 423 2.14 22.60 28.53
N ALA A 424 2.23 22.52 27.20
CA ALA A 424 3.31 23.13 26.42
C ALA A 424 3.27 24.67 26.44
N ILE A 425 2.09 25.29 26.56
CA ILE A 425 1.95 26.73 26.78
C ILE A 425 2.52 27.08 28.15
N VAL A 426 2.06 26.43 29.22
CA VAL A 426 2.49 26.73 30.59
C VAL A 426 4.00 26.50 30.76
N VAL A 427 4.52 25.35 30.34
CA VAL A 427 5.95 25.04 30.47
C VAL A 427 6.79 25.87 29.50
N GLY A 428 6.27 26.14 28.30
CA GLY A 428 6.93 26.99 27.32
C GLY A 428 7.07 28.44 27.81
N GLU A 429 6.04 29.01 28.44
CA GLU A 429 6.09 30.35 29.03
C GLU A 429 7.10 30.43 30.17
N LEU A 430 7.22 29.37 30.98
CA LEU A 430 8.21 29.30 32.06
C LEU A 430 9.66 29.25 31.56
N ILE A 431 9.89 28.69 30.36
CA ILE A 431 11.22 28.62 29.74
C ILE A 431 11.52 29.92 28.99
N SER A 432 10.57 30.40 28.19
CA SER A 432 10.71 31.60 27.37
C SER A 432 9.35 32.25 27.13
N PRO A 433 9.01 33.33 27.88
CA PRO A 433 7.77 34.08 27.68
C PRO A 433 7.64 34.66 26.27
N ALA A 434 8.76 34.85 25.57
CA ALA A 434 8.79 35.39 24.22
C ALA A 434 8.60 34.33 23.12
N ARG A 435 8.87 33.04 23.40
CA ARG A 435 8.97 32.00 22.35
C ARG A 435 8.35 30.63 22.63
N TRP A 436 7.55 30.52 23.70
CA TRP A 436 6.75 29.35 24.08
C TRP A 436 6.00 28.65 22.93
N TYR A 437 5.63 29.40 21.90
CA TYR A 437 4.87 28.97 20.74
C TYR A 437 5.56 27.85 19.91
N TRP A 438 6.90 27.76 19.91
CA TRP A 438 7.61 26.67 19.21
C TRP A 438 7.52 25.33 19.94
N ALA A 439 7.50 25.36 21.27
CA ALA A 439 7.23 24.19 22.08
C ALA A 439 5.81 23.68 21.81
N VAL A 440 4.84 24.59 21.67
CA VAL A 440 3.46 24.25 21.31
C VAL A 440 3.35 23.64 19.92
N ILE A 441 3.98 24.21 18.90
CA ILE A 441 3.99 23.60 17.55
C ILE A 441 4.63 22.22 17.61
N ALA A 442 5.73 22.05 18.34
CA ALA A 442 6.39 20.76 18.46
C ALA A 442 5.47 19.72 19.13
N ALA A 443 4.79 20.08 20.22
CA ALA A 443 3.80 19.23 20.89
C ALA A 443 2.65 18.87 19.94
N PHE A 444 2.06 19.84 19.25
CA PHE A 444 0.97 19.64 18.31
C PHE A 444 1.35 18.74 17.12
N VAL A 445 2.52 18.97 16.50
CA VAL A 445 2.99 18.20 15.34
C VAL A 445 3.28 16.75 15.72
N VAL A 446 3.75 16.50 16.95
CA VAL A 446 3.98 15.15 17.45
C VAL A 446 2.69 14.32 17.50
N PHE A 447 1.54 14.96 17.71
CA PHE A 447 0.22 14.29 17.68
C PHE A 447 -0.48 14.31 16.31
N ALA A 448 0.01 15.10 15.36
CA ALA A 448 -0.65 15.25 14.06
C ALA A 448 -0.57 13.94 13.25
N GLY A 449 -1.66 13.15 13.27
CA GLY A 449 -1.76 11.90 12.52
C GLY A 449 -1.01 10.73 13.17
N THR A 450 -1.00 10.63 14.50
CA THR A 450 -0.42 9.50 15.24
C THR A 450 -1.49 8.65 15.91
N ALA A 451 -1.53 7.36 15.59
CA ALA A 451 -2.42 6.38 16.22
C ALA A 451 -1.80 5.69 17.45
N SER A 452 -0.48 5.85 17.66
CA SER A 452 0.27 5.03 18.62
C SER A 452 1.34 5.77 19.42
N ARG A 453 1.73 5.19 20.56
CA ARG A 453 2.81 5.70 21.45
C ARG A 453 4.18 5.69 20.77
N GLY A 454 4.44 4.68 19.93
CA GLY A 454 5.70 4.54 19.20
C GLY A 454 5.88 5.60 18.12
N ASP A 455 4.79 5.99 17.46
CA ASP A 455 4.80 7.05 16.44
C ASP A 455 5.03 8.44 17.04
N VAL A 456 4.44 8.71 18.21
CA VAL A 456 4.67 9.96 18.95
C VAL A 456 6.16 10.08 19.32
N LEU A 457 6.75 9.00 19.86
CA LEU A 457 8.16 8.97 20.27
C LEU A 457 9.11 9.16 19.07
N SER A 458 8.90 8.40 18.00
CA SER A 458 9.74 8.48 16.81
C SER A 458 9.68 9.87 16.18
N ARG A 459 8.49 10.48 16.16
CA ARG A 459 8.32 11.81 15.59
C ARG A 459 8.90 12.92 16.44
N GLY A 460 8.81 12.80 17.75
CA GLY A 460 9.49 13.70 18.68
C GLY A 460 11.00 13.67 18.46
N TRP A 461 11.59 12.47 18.39
CA TRP A 461 13.03 12.29 18.17
C TRP A 461 13.48 12.78 16.78
N ALA A 462 12.77 12.37 15.73
CA ALA A 462 13.05 12.79 14.36
C ALA A 462 13.00 14.31 14.22
N ARG A 463 12.04 14.98 14.88
CA ARG A 463 11.95 16.44 14.90
C ARG A 463 13.14 17.07 15.63
N ALA A 464 13.51 16.57 16.80
CA ALA A 464 14.64 17.08 17.57
C ALA A 464 15.96 16.98 16.77
N VAL A 465 16.26 15.80 16.21
CA VAL A 465 17.46 15.57 15.38
C VAL A 465 17.44 16.44 14.13
N GLY A 466 16.30 16.51 13.44
CA GLY A 466 16.13 17.35 12.26
C GLY A 466 16.36 18.83 12.57
N THR A 467 15.76 19.35 13.63
CA THR A 467 15.92 20.74 14.06
C THR A 467 17.36 21.04 14.48
N ALA A 468 18.02 20.17 15.24
CA ALA A 468 19.42 20.36 15.60
C ALA A 468 20.33 20.43 14.36
N GLY A 469 20.19 19.48 13.43
CA GLY A 469 20.94 19.51 12.17
C GLY A 469 20.62 20.73 11.31
N GLY A 470 19.33 21.10 11.24
CA GLY A 470 18.84 22.22 10.44
C GLY A 470 19.27 23.58 10.99
N VAL A 471 19.44 23.69 12.31
CA VAL A 471 20.07 24.86 12.94
C VAL A 471 21.51 24.99 12.46
N VAL A 472 22.33 23.94 12.60
CA VAL A 472 23.75 23.99 12.18
C VAL A 472 23.88 24.31 10.69
N ALA A 473 23.14 23.59 9.84
CA ALA A 473 23.15 23.83 8.40
C ALA A 473 22.61 25.22 8.05
N GLY A 474 21.53 25.66 8.70
CA GLY A 474 20.94 26.98 8.53
C GLY A 474 21.91 28.11 8.87
N MET A 475 22.70 27.98 9.94
CA MET A 475 23.76 28.94 10.27
C MET A 475 24.83 28.99 9.18
N LEU A 476 25.30 27.84 8.71
CA LEU A 476 26.31 27.77 7.63
C LEU A 476 25.79 28.40 6.33
N LEU A 477 24.54 28.10 5.96
CA LEU A 477 23.90 28.66 4.77
C LEU A 477 23.67 30.17 4.91
N ALA A 478 23.26 30.66 6.08
CA ALA A 478 23.08 32.09 6.34
C ALA A 478 24.41 32.85 6.26
N LEU A 479 25.49 32.27 6.78
CA LEU A 479 26.84 32.84 6.65
C LEU A 479 27.34 32.86 5.21
N LEU A 480 27.10 31.78 4.45
CA LEU A 480 27.52 31.67 3.04
C LEU A 480 26.90 32.76 2.16
N VAL A 481 25.67 33.18 2.50
CA VAL A 481 24.87 34.10 1.69
C VAL A 481 24.70 35.48 2.35
N ALA A 482 25.43 35.71 3.43
CA ALA A 482 25.41 36.97 4.16
C ALA A 482 25.66 38.16 3.23
N GLY A 483 24.80 39.18 3.32
CA GLY A 483 24.89 40.40 2.50
C GLY A 483 24.30 40.29 1.08
N ASN A 484 23.90 39.10 0.61
CA ASN A 484 23.24 38.93 -0.70
C ASN A 484 21.77 38.52 -0.53
N LEU A 485 20.87 39.50 -0.63
CA LEU A 485 19.43 39.28 -0.48
C LEU A 485 18.86 38.32 -1.54
N VAL A 486 19.28 38.44 -2.80
CA VAL A 486 18.76 37.62 -3.90
C VAL A 486 19.15 36.16 -3.70
N ALA A 487 20.42 35.90 -3.39
CA ALA A 487 20.88 34.56 -3.11
C ALA A 487 20.21 33.99 -1.84
N SER A 488 19.96 34.82 -0.82
CA SER A 488 19.27 34.39 0.41
C SER A 488 17.83 33.94 0.11
N LEU A 489 17.12 34.69 -0.74
CA LEU A 489 15.76 34.36 -1.18
C LEU A 489 15.72 33.09 -2.04
N LEU A 490 16.65 32.94 -2.99
CA LEU A 490 16.72 31.73 -3.83
C LEU A 490 16.99 30.48 -2.97
N LEU A 491 17.92 30.57 -2.02
CA LEU A 491 18.26 29.47 -1.14
C LEU A 491 17.12 29.14 -0.16
N LEU A 492 16.39 30.16 0.31
CA LEU A 492 15.20 29.99 1.13
C LEU A 492 14.15 29.16 0.38
N PHE A 493 13.80 29.52 -0.85
CA PHE A 493 12.83 28.75 -1.65
C PHE A 493 13.35 27.35 -2.01
N ALA A 494 14.65 27.18 -2.24
CA ALA A 494 15.25 25.86 -2.47
C ALA A 494 15.13 24.95 -1.23
N CYS A 495 15.36 25.49 -0.03
CA CYS A 495 15.18 24.76 1.23
C CYS A 495 13.70 24.38 1.44
N VAL A 496 12.77 25.30 1.15
CA VAL A 496 11.33 25.02 1.22
C VAL A 496 10.93 23.90 0.25
N PHE A 497 11.39 23.97 -1.01
CA PHE A 497 11.15 22.93 -2.00
C PHE A 497 11.63 21.56 -1.49
N LEU A 498 12.84 21.51 -0.93
CA LEU A 498 13.44 20.27 -0.44
C LEU A 498 12.72 19.74 0.80
N ALA A 499 12.26 20.61 1.69
CA ALA A 499 11.40 20.24 2.82
C ALA A 499 10.09 19.57 2.34
N LEU A 500 9.43 20.17 1.34
CA LEU A 500 8.18 19.67 0.78
C LEU A 500 8.36 18.39 -0.04
N TYR A 501 9.47 18.25 -0.74
CA TYR A 501 9.81 17.02 -1.48
C TYR A 501 10.06 15.84 -0.53
N LEU A 502 10.77 16.09 0.58
CA LEU A 502 11.18 15.07 1.54
C LEU A 502 10.15 14.81 2.64
N VAL A 503 9.05 15.60 2.69
CA VAL A 503 7.97 15.52 3.68
C VAL A 503 7.41 14.10 3.85
N ARG A 504 7.27 13.37 2.73
CA ARG A 504 6.72 12.00 2.69
C ARG A 504 7.77 10.90 2.89
N ILE A 505 9.05 11.26 2.92
CA ILE A 505 10.17 10.31 3.02
C ILE A 505 10.72 10.29 4.44
N SER A 506 11.00 11.46 5.00
CA SER A 506 11.61 11.59 6.32
C SER A 506 11.17 12.87 7.00
N GLN A 507 10.50 12.73 8.13
CA GLN A 507 10.10 13.85 8.96
C GLN A 507 11.31 14.59 9.55
N ALA A 508 12.40 13.88 9.86
CA ALA A 508 13.64 14.53 10.31
C ALA A 508 14.20 15.45 9.24
N MET A 509 14.18 15.00 7.99
CA MET A 509 14.66 15.78 6.86
C MET A 509 13.75 16.98 6.55
N MET A 510 12.43 16.82 6.68
CA MET A 510 11.49 17.94 6.61
C MET A 510 11.79 18.99 7.70
N ALA A 511 11.94 18.56 8.95
CA ALA A 511 12.25 19.45 10.08
C ALA A 511 13.60 20.15 9.89
N PHE A 512 14.60 19.45 9.36
CA PHE A 512 15.91 19.99 9.00
C PHE A 512 15.80 21.17 8.03
N TRP A 513 15.16 20.97 6.88
CA TRP A 513 15.08 22.02 5.85
C TRP A 513 14.17 23.18 6.28
N ILE A 514 13.07 22.93 7.01
CA ILE A 514 12.24 24.00 7.59
C ILE A 514 13.01 24.83 8.61
N THR A 515 13.87 24.19 9.40
CA THR A 515 14.69 24.91 10.39
C THR A 515 15.77 25.76 9.69
N ALA A 516 16.36 25.25 8.60
CA ALA A 516 17.27 26.04 7.77
C ALA A 516 16.58 27.26 7.15
N VAL A 517 15.33 27.13 6.69
CA VAL A 517 14.50 28.25 6.21
C VAL A 517 14.35 29.33 7.28
N LEU A 518 14.12 28.95 8.53
CA LEU A 518 13.98 29.90 9.63
C LEU A 518 15.28 30.64 9.92
N ALA A 519 16.42 29.94 9.90
CA ALA A 519 17.73 30.56 10.08
C ALA A 519 18.02 31.58 8.97
N LEU A 520 17.77 31.21 7.71
CA LEU A 520 17.90 32.12 6.55
C LEU A 520 16.95 33.32 6.67
N LEU A 521 15.72 33.09 7.11
CA LEU A 521 14.74 34.15 7.31
C LEU A 521 15.18 35.14 8.39
N TYR A 522 15.70 34.67 9.53
CA TYR A 522 16.26 35.54 10.56
C TYR A 522 17.50 36.30 10.08
N GLY A 523 18.31 35.69 9.22
CA GLY A 523 19.40 36.36 8.51
C GLY A 523 18.88 37.54 7.67
N VAL A 524 17.83 37.32 6.88
CA VAL A 524 17.23 38.37 6.03
C VAL A 524 16.57 39.49 6.85
N ILE A 525 15.93 39.16 7.99
CA ILE A 525 15.27 40.14 8.86
C ILE A 525 16.29 40.88 9.77
N GLY A 526 17.56 40.44 9.79
CA GLY A 526 18.61 41.04 10.62
C GLY A 526 18.50 40.69 12.11
N GLN A 527 17.77 39.62 12.45
CA GLN A 527 17.57 39.14 13.83
C GLN A 527 18.30 37.83 14.13
N PHE A 528 19.33 37.52 13.33
CA PHE A 528 20.11 36.30 13.52
C PHE A 528 20.94 36.36 14.80
N SER A 529 20.77 35.36 15.67
CA SER A 529 21.58 35.17 16.87
C SER A 529 21.76 33.68 17.15
N VAL A 530 22.94 33.29 17.63
CA VAL A 530 23.23 31.89 17.99
C VAL A 530 22.32 31.44 19.13
N GLU A 531 22.05 32.32 20.09
CA GLU A 531 21.16 32.05 21.22
C GLU A 531 19.72 31.76 20.75
N THR A 532 19.22 32.52 19.76
CA THR A 532 17.86 32.28 19.23
C THR A 532 17.74 30.96 18.49
N MET A 533 18.83 30.50 17.88
CA MET A 533 18.89 29.20 17.21
C MET A 533 19.07 28.03 18.18
N LEU A 534 19.81 28.20 19.28
CA LEU A 534 19.95 27.17 20.32
C LEU A 534 18.64 27.01 21.11
N LEU A 535 18.00 28.11 21.47
CA LEU A 535 16.69 28.12 22.11
C LEU A 535 15.67 27.33 21.27
N ARG A 536 15.81 27.36 19.95
CA ARG A 536 14.93 26.60 19.06
C ARG A 536 15.08 25.08 19.21
N VAL A 537 16.29 24.58 19.46
CA VAL A 537 16.53 23.16 19.73
C VAL A 537 15.89 22.80 21.07
N GLU A 538 16.10 23.62 22.09
CA GLU A 538 15.54 23.43 23.44
C GLU A 538 14.01 23.38 23.42
N GLU A 539 13.35 24.39 22.84
CA GLU A 539 11.88 24.46 22.74
C GLU A 539 11.29 23.28 21.96
N THR A 540 11.99 22.81 20.93
CA THR A 540 11.55 21.66 20.14
C THR A 540 11.67 20.36 20.95
N VAL A 541 12.74 20.19 21.73
CA VAL A 541 12.95 19.04 22.62
C VAL A 541 11.89 19.04 23.72
N VAL A 542 11.65 20.19 24.36
CA VAL A 542 10.64 20.34 25.41
C VAL A 542 9.25 20.07 24.88
N GLY A 543 8.87 20.68 23.76
CA GLY A 543 7.56 20.41 23.14
C GLY A 543 7.38 18.95 22.73
N GLY A 544 8.44 18.31 22.23
CA GLY A 544 8.45 16.88 21.95
C GLY A 544 8.28 16.02 23.21
N ALA A 545 8.95 16.39 24.31
CA ALA A 545 8.86 15.70 25.59
C ALA A 545 7.47 15.85 26.23
N LEU A 546 6.88 17.05 26.21
CA LEU A 546 5.53 17.29 26.73
C LEU A 546 4.46 16.62 25.90
N GLY A 547 4.60 16.64 24.57
CA GLY A 547 3.74 15.89 23.67
C GLY A 547 3.80 14.38 23.95
N MET A 548 5.01 13.87 24.16
CA MET A 548 5.22 12.48 24.57
C MET A 548 4.59 12.16 25.92
N LEU A 549 4.81 13.00 26.93
CA LEU A 549 4.26 12.82 28.28
C LEU A 549 2.73 12.75 28.25
N ALA A 550 2.08 13.68 27.53
CA ALA A 550 0.64 13.66 27.33
C ALA A 550 0.16 12.38 26.63
N ALA A 551 0.90 11.88 25.62
CA ALA A 551 0.55 10.65 24.91
C ALA A 551 0.68 9.40 25.79
N TYR A 552 1.62 9.39 26.74
CA TYR A 552 1.83 8.27 27.66
C TYR A 552 0.87 8.30 28.85
N LEU A 553 0.47 9.47 29.32
CA LEU A 553 -0.34 9.62 30.53
C LEU A 553 -1.85 9.74 30.27
N ILE A 554 -2.27 10.26 29.11
CA ILE A 554 -3.68 10.59 28.84
C ILE A 554 -4.27 9.60 27.84
N LEU A 555 -5.18 8.72 28.30
CA LEU A 555 -5.85 7.64 27.54
C LEU A 555 -4.92 6.77 26.69
N PRO A 556 -4.01 6.00 27.32
CA PRO A 556 -2.97 5.28 26.60
C PRO A 556 -3.53 3.96 26.01
N THR A 557 -3.78 3.88 24.70
CA THR A 557 -4.02 2.56 24.05
C THR A 557 -2.72 1.79 23.90
N ARG A 558 -2.72 0.53 24.33
CA ARG A 558 -1.57 -0.36 24.17
C ARG A 558 -1.54 -0.77 22.70
N SER A 559 -0.58 -0.29 21.91
CA SER A 559 -0.47 -0.60 20.47
C SER A 559 -0.51 -2.11 20.16
N ARG A 560 -0.06 -2.95 21.11
CA ARG A 560 -0.15 -4.41 21.02
C ARG A 560 -1.59 -4.94 21.02
N THR A 561 -2.49 -4.36 21.81
CA THR A 561 -3.89 -4.82 21.86
C THR A 561 -4.64 -4.44 20.60
N ALA A 562 -4.38 -3.23 20.08
CA ALA A 562 -4.98 -2.79 18.82
C ALA A 562 -4.50 -3.67 17.63
N PHE A 563 -3.23 -4.06 17.61
CA PHE A 563 -2.70 -5.01 16.62
C PHE A 563 -3.32 -6.41 16.78
N ALA A 564 -3.46 -6.91 18.01
CA ALA A 564 -4.11 -8.20 18.27
C ALA A 564 -5.58 -8.21 17.82
N GLU A 565 -6.33 -7.13 18.10
CA GLU A 565 -7.73 -6.98 17.68
C GLU A 565 -7.85 -6.96 16.14
N ALA A 566 -6.97 -6.24 15.44
CA ALA A 566 -7.01 -6.26 13.97
C ALA A 566 -6.63 -7.62 13.38
N LEU A 567 -5.72 -8.37 14.02
CA LEU A 567 -5.41 -9.74 13.59
C LEU A 567 -6.61 -10.68 13.79
N ASP A 568 -7.35 -10.50 14.89
CA ASP A 568 -8.57 -11.25 15.18
C ASP A 568 -9.66 -10.96 14.13
N ASP A 569 -9.90 -9.68 13.83
CA ASP A 569 -10.85 -9.23 12.80
C ASP A 569 -10.48 -9.79 11.42
N ALA A 570 -9.20 -9.71 11.03
CA ALA A 570 -8.73 -10.19 9.72
C ALA A 570 -8.85 -11.70 9.55
N LEU A 571 -8.49 -12.49 10.56
CA LEU A 571 -8.63 -13.95 10.47
C LEU A 571 -10.08 -14.41 10.54
N THR A 572 -10.94 -13.65 11.23
CA THR A 572 -12.40 -13.87 11.20
C THR A 572 -12.97 -13.60 9.80
N ALA A 573 -12.55 -12.50 9.16
CA ALA A 573 -12.95 -12.20 7.78
C ALA A 573 -12.48 -13.29 6.81
N VAL A 574 -11.26 -13.82 6.98
CA VAL A 574 -10.74 -14.94 6.16
C VAL A 574 -11.61 -16.20 6.34
N ASP A 575 -11.99 -16.56 7.57
CA ASP A 575 -12.87 -17.72 7.82
C ASP A 575 -14.24 -17.57 7.11
N VAL A 576 -14.85 -16.39 7.22
CA VAL A 576 -16.13 -16.09 6.57
C VAL A 576 -16.01 -16.15 5.04
N SER A 577 -14.95 -15.56 4.48
CA SER A 577 -14.72 -15.56 3.03
C SER A 577 -14.43 -16.95 2.48
N LEU A 578 -13.68 -17.79 3.20
CA LEU A 578 -13.45 -19.20 2.86
C LEU A 578 -14.77 -19.97 2.74
N ARG A 579 -15.63 -19.84 3.76
CA ARG A 579 -16.94 -20.50 3.79
C ARG A 579 -17.82 -20.02 2.62
N CYS A 580 -17.93 -18.71 2.44
CA CYS A 580 -18.74 -18.11 1.38
C CYS A 580 -18.26 -18.53 -0.02
N SER A 581 -16.94 -18.59 -0.23
CA SER A 581 -16.34 -19.06 -1.49
C SER A 581 -16.69 -20.53 -1.76
N VAL A 582 -16.61 -21.38 -0.76
CA VAL A 582 -16.94 -22.82 -0.92
C VAL A 582 -18.43 -23.03 -1.13
N ASP A 583 -19.28 -22.36 -0.36
CA ASP A 583 -20.73 -22.42 -0.54
C ASP A 583 -21.13 -21.96 -1.96
N ARG A 584 -20.53 -20.88 -2.46
CA ARG A 584 -20.78 -20.40 -3.82
C ARG A 584 -20.31 -21.38 -4.90
N ALA A 585 -19.12 -21.96 -4.72
CA ALA A 585 -18.55 -22.96 -5.65
C ALA A 585 -19.38 -24.24 -5.71
N LEU A 586 -20.00 -24.63 -4.59
CA LEU A 586 -20.91 -25.79 -4.50
C LEU A 586 -22.36 -25.46 -4.92
N GLY A 587 -22.64 -24.21 -5.30
CA GLY A 587 -23.96 -23.79 -5.74
C GLY A 587 -24.98 -23.59 -4.62
N ARG A 588 -24.53 -23.46 -3.37
CA ARG A 588 -25.39 -23.19 -2.22
C ARG A 588 -25.77 -21.70 -2.18
N PRO A 589 -26.97 -21.36 -1.70
CA PRO A 589 -27.36 -19.97 -1.50
C PRO A 589 -26.45 -19.32 -0.44
N GLY A 590 -25.95 -18.13 -0.72
CA GLY A 590 -25.03 -17.41 0.14
C GLY A 590 -24.70 -16.02 -0.40
N GLU A 591 -23.96 -15.26 0.39
CA GLU A 591 -23.46 -13.92 0.03
C GLU A 591 -22.44 -13.99 -1.11
N ASN A 592 -22.08 -12.83 -1.68
CA ASN A 592 -21.12 -12.77 -2.77
C ASN A 592 -19.68 -13.01 -2.25
N PRO A 593 -18.96 -14.03 -2.73
CA PRO A 593 -17.61 -14.32 -2.25
C PRO A 593 -16.62 -13.20 -2.55
N LEU A 594 -16.82 -12.43 -3.63
CA LEU A 594 -15.97 -11.28 -3.96
C LEU A 594 -16.14 -10.13 -2.98
N GLU A 595 -17.35 -9.93 -2.44
CA GLU A 595 -17.63 -8.91 -1.43
C GLU A 595 -16.96 -9.28 -0.10
N LYS A 596 -17.10 -10.54 0.35
CA LYS A 596 -16.37 -11.02 1.53
C LYS A 596 -14.86 -11.00 1.37
N ALA A 597 -14.35 -11.21 0.16
CA ALA A 597 -12.92 -11.08 -0.09
C ALA A 597 -12.43 -9.61 -0.06
N ARG A 598 -13.31 -8.62 -0.31
CA ARG A 598 -13.01 -7.19 -0.07
C ARG A 598 -12.98 -6.88 1.43
N GLU A 599 -13.92 -7.41 2.21
CA GLU A 599 -13.90 -7.28 3.68
C GLU A 599 -12.59 -7.82 4.30
N VAL A 600 -12.05 -8.92 3.74
CA VAL A 600 -10.72 -9.44 4.12
C VAL A 600 -9.60 -8.43 3.83
N ASP A 601 -9.61 -7.82 2.65
CA ASP A 601 -8.60 -6.83 2.27
C ASP A 601 -8.64 -5.60 3.20
N GLU A 602 -9.83 -5.10 3.49
CA GLU A 602 -10.03 -3.98 4.43
C GLU A 602 -9.51 -4.33 5.84
N ALA A 603 -9.81 -5.53 6.33
CA ALA A 603 -9.33 -6.00 7.62
C ALA A 603 -7.79 -6.16 7.63
N VAL A 604 -7.19 -6.68 6.56
CA VAL A 604 -5.72 -6.81 6.43
C VAL A 604 -5.04 -5.45 6.25
N ALA A 605 -5.66 -4.49 5.58
CA ALA A 605 -5.18 -3.11 5.52
C ALA A 605 -5.13 -2.50 6.94
N THR A 606 -6.15 -2.76 7.75
CA THR A 606 -6.18 -2.36 9.17
C THR A 606 -5.06 -3.04 9.98
N VAL A 607 -4.78 -4.33 9.76
CA VAL A 607 -3.63 -5.02 10.37
C VAL A 607 -2.31 -4.33 10.02
N ARG A 608 -2.09 -4.01 8.75
CA ARG A 608 -0.87 -3.31 8.29
C ARG A 608 -0.76 -1.92 8.90
N GLU A 609 -1.86 -1.19 9.00
CA GLU A 609 -1.88 0.12 9.64
C GLU A 609 -1.49 0.03 11.12
N ARG A 610 -2.08 -0.92 11.86
CA ARG A 610 -1.81 -1.13 13.29
C ARG A 610 -0.46 -1.80 13.58
N ALA A 611 0.16 -2.44 12.58
CA ALA A 611 1.51 -3.01 12.67
C ALA A 611 2.62 -1.95 12.64
N ARG A 612 2.47 -0.89 11.83
CA ARG A 612 3.49 0.18 11.62
C ARG A 612 4.14 0.72 12.91
N PRO A 613 3.38 1.01 13.98
CA PRO A 613 3.94 1.41 15.28
C PRO A 613 4.96 0.43 15.90
N LEU A 614 4.75 -0.86 15.70
CA LEU A 614 5.54 -1.95 16.28
C LEU A 614 6.75 -2.30 15.40
N GLU A 615 6.76 -1.83 14.16
CA GLU A 615 7.82 -1.98 13.16
C GLU A 615 8.85 -0.84 13.20
N HIS A 616 8.94 -0.06 14.28
CA HIS A 616 9.84 1.10 14.39
C HIS A 616 11.27 0.75 14.89
N PRO A 617 12.38 1.36 14.39
CA PRO A 617 13.79 0.94 14.65
C PRO A 617 14.20 0.78 16.11
N VAL A 618 13.49 1.44 17.01
CA VAL A 618 13.72 1.44 18.45
C VAL A 618 13.03 0.24 19.16
N ALA A 619 12.10 -0.46 18.49
CA ALA A 619 11.51 -1.69 19.01
C ALA A 619 12.57 -2.82 19.06
N ARG A 620 12.47 -3.72 20.05
CA ARG A 620 13.40 -4.86 20.18
C ARG A 620 13.41 -5.68 18.88
N ARG A 621 14.60 -5.98 18.34
CA ARG A 621 14.80 -6.75 17.09
C ARG A 621 13.92 -8.02 16.96
N PRO A 622 13.76 -8.89 17.98
CA PRO A 622 12.90 -10.07 17.86
C PRO A 622 11.42 -9.71 17.70
N LEU A 623 10.95 -8.67 18.40
CA LEU A 623 9.56 -8.18 18.28
C LEU A 623 9.25 -7.69 16.86
N ARG A 624 10.18 -6.94 16.26
CA ARG A 624 10.06 -6.42 14.89
C ARG A 624 9.98 -7.50 13.84
N ARG A 625 10.83 -8.53 13.95
CA ARG A 625 10.83 -9.67 13.01
C ARG A 625 9.52 -10.44 13.11
N GLY A 626 9.02 -10.66 14.33
CA GLY A 626 7.71 -11.28 14.57
C GLY A 626 6.57 -10.51 13.91
N VAL A 627 6.42 -9.21 14.19
CA VAL A 627 5.33 -8.38 13.61
C VAL A 627 5.40 -8.35 12.08
N HIS A 628 6.57 -8.07 11.51
CA HIS A 628 6.73 -8.05 10.04
C HIS A 628 6.45 -9.42 9.40
N HIS A 629 6.78 -10.51 10.08
CA HIS A 629 6.51 -11.86 9.57
C HIS A 629 5.01 -12.17 9.64
N THR A 630 4.37 -11.95 10.79
CA THR A 630 2.93 -12.15 10.98
C THR A 630 2.10 -11.32 10.00
N ALA A 631 2.41 -10.03 9.83
CA ALA A 631 1.69 -9.16 8.90
C ALA A 631 1.89 -9.60 7.43
N ARG A 632 3.06 -10.15 7.08
CA ARG A 632 3.31 -10.72 5.74
C ARG A 632 2.50 -11.98 5.49
N VAL A 633 2.43 -12.90 6.45
CA VAL A 633 1.65 -14.14 6.32
C VAL A 633 0.15 -13.81 6.22
N VAL A 634 -0.36 -12.88 7.03
CA VAL A 634 -1.76 -12.42 6.94
C VAL A 634 -2.04 -11.75 5.59
N GLY A 635 -1.09 -10.96 5.06
CA GLY A 635 -1.19 -10.43 3.70
C GLY A 635 -1.20 -11.50 2.60
N ALA A 636 -0.49 -12.60 2.79
CA ALA A 636 -0.54 -13.74 1.88
C ALA A 636 -1.86 -14.52 1.98
N LEU A 637 -2.43 -14.66 3.19
CA LEU A 637 -3.76 -15.25 3.41
C LEU A 637 -4.84 -14.46 2.66
N ASP A 638 -4.83 -13.14 2.79
CA ASP A 638 -5.73 -12.23 2.05
C ASP A 638 -5.63 -12.44 0.53
N HIS A 639 -4.41 -12.44 -0.01
CA HIS A 639 -4.18 -12.70 -1.43
C HIS A 639 -4.76 -14.04 -1.91
N TYR A 640 -4.49 -15.15 -1.22
CA TYR A 640 -5.01 -16.46 -1.62
C TYR A 640 -6.52 -16.59 -1.40
N THR A 641 -7.09 -15.89 -0.41
CA THR A 641 -8.52 -15.84 -0.15
C THR A 641 -9.27 -15.11 -1.27
N ARG A 642 -8.74 -13.98 -1.76
CA ARG A 642 -9.29 -13.30 -2.96
C ARG A 642 -9.23 -14.16 -4.21
N LEU A 643 -8.12 -14.87 -4.43
CA LEU A 643 -7.99 -15.78 -5.57
C LEU A 643 -9.01 -16.92 -5.49
N LEU A 644 -9.23 -17.47 -4.29
CA LEU A 644 -10.23 -18.51 -4.08
C LEU A 644 -11.64 -17.97 -4.36
N ALA A 645 -11.97 -16.78 -3.85
CA ALA A 645 -13.25 -16.12 -4.08
C ALA A 645 -13.51 -15.86 -5.57
N ALA A 646 -12.51 -15.40 -6.31
CA ALA A 646 -12.62 -15.18 -7.76
C ALA A 646 -12.85 -16.48 -8.54
N GLN A 647 -12.18 -17.57 -8.16
CA GLN A 647 -12.44 -18.88 -8.77
C GLN A 647 -13.82 -19.44 -8.39
N ALA A 648 -14.24 -19.24 -7.14
CA ALA A 648 -15.52 -19.69 -6.60
C ALA A 648 -16.72 -18.96 -7.20
N ALA A 649 -16.61 -17.66 -7.49
CA ALA A 649 -17.70 -16.84 -8.03
C ALA A 649 -18.25 -17.39 -9.36
N VAL A 650 -17.39 -18.07 -10.13
CA VAL A 650 -17.71 -18.61 -11.46
C VAL A 650 -17.86 -20.14 -11.44
N ALA A 651 -17.51 -20.80 -10.32
CA ALA A 651 -17.65 -22.25 -10.17
C ALA A 651 -19.07 -22.63 -9.74
N HIS A 652 -19.58 -23.74 -10.28
CA HIS A 652 -20.84 -24.34 -9.85
C HIS A 652 -20.77 -25.86 -9.98
N VAL A 653 -20.22 -26.53 -8.95
CA VAL A 653 -19.99 -27.97 -8.95
C VAL A 653 -20.47 -28.61 -7.63
N PRO A 654 -21.78 -28.88 -7.48
CA PRO A 654 -22.35 -29.43 -6.24
C PRO A 654 -21.77 -30.80 -5.84
N GLU A 655 -21.38 -31.62 -6.81
CA GLU A 655 -20.84 -32.97 -6.59
C GLU A 655 -19.50 -32.97 -5.83
N TRP A 656 -18.76 -31.86 -5.89
CA TRP A 656 -17.46 -31.70 -5.22
C TRP A 656 -17.57 -31.53 -3.69
N ALA A 657 -18.79 -31.42 -3.16
CA ALA A 657 -19.05 -31.20 -1.74
C ALA A 657 -18.46 -32.30 -0.84
N THR A 658 -18.50 -33.56 -1.28
CA THR A 658 -18.09 -34.72 -0.47
C THR A 658 -16.61 -34.70 -0.08
N THR A 659 -15.76 -34.10 -0.91
CA THR A 659 -14.31 -33.98 -0.67
C THR A 659 -13.90 -32.57 -0.28
N LEU A 660 -14.58 -31.53 -0.80
CA LEU A 660 -14.27 -30.13 -0.49
C LEU A 660 -14.73 -29.67 0.89
N ASP A 661 -15.91 -30.08 1.36
CA ASP A 661 -16.42 -29.63 2.68
C ASP A 661 -15.49 -30.07 3.82
N PRO A 662 -15.07 -31.35 3.92
CA PRO A 662 -14.16 -31.80 4.98
C PRO A 662 -12.81 -31.09 4.94
N ALA A 663 -12.26 -30.85 3.74
CA ALA A 663 -11.03 -30.11 3.56
C ALA A 663 -11.18 -28.66 4.03
N THR A 664 -12.25 -27.98 3.62
CA THR A 664 -12.55 -26.59 3.98
C THR A 664 -12.74 -26.44 5.49
N ASP A 665 -13.53 -27.31 6.12
CA ASP A 665 -13.76 -27.28 7.56
C ASP A 665 -12.48 -27.53 8.37
N ARG A 666 -11.53 -28.30 7.83
CA ARG A 666 -10.23 -28.48 8.48
C ARG A 666 -9.37 -27.23 8.37
N VAL A 667 -9.28 -26.62 7.17
CA VAL A 667 -8.53 -25.38 6.96
C VAL A 667 -9.10 -24.23 7.80
N ARG A 668 -10.42 -24.10 7.88
CA ARG A 668 -11.11 -23.13 8.73
C ARG A 668 -10.77 -23.31 10.22
N ARG A 669 -10.77 -24.56 10.71
CA ARG A 669 -10.30 -24.87 12.08
C ARG A 669 -8.82 -24.51 12.31
N ASN A 670 -7.97 -24.66 11.30
CA ASN A 670 -6.57 -24.26 11.39
C ASN A 670 -6.40 -22.73 11.42
N VAL A 671 -7.20 -21.99 10.65
CA VAL A 671 -7.26 -20.51 10.67
C VAL A 671 -7.76 -20.02 12.04
N ASP A 672 -8.81 -20.63 12.61
CA ASP A 672 -9.29 -20.29 13.96
C ASP A 672 -8.26 -20.65 15.05
N GLY A 673 -7.56 -21.77 14.92
CA GLY A 673 -6.46 -22.12 15.82
C GLY A 673 -5.33 -21.09 15.77
N LEU A 674 -4.94 -20.63 14.58
CA LEU A 674 -3.97 -19.54 14.41
C LEU A 674 -4.47 -18.22 15.03
N ARG A 675 -5.75 -17.89 14.85
CA ARG A 675 -6.39 -16.72 15.46
C ARG A 675 -6.23 -16.73 16.99
N ARG A 676 -6.56 -17.86 17.64
CA ARG A 676 -6.39 -18.03 19.09
C ARG A 676 -4.93 -17.94 19.55
N ILE A 677 -3.98 -18.51 18.81
CA ILE A 677 -2.53 -18.38 19.10
C ILE A 677 -2.09 -16.89 19.05
N LEU A 678 -2.55 -16.14 18.05
CA LEU A 678 -2.19 -14.73 17.89
C LEU A 678 -2.84 -13.85 18.97
N VAL A 679 -4.08 -14.14 19.36
CA VAL A 679 -4.76 -13.47 20.47
C VAL A 679 -4.01 -13.72 21.79
N ASP A 680 -3.59 -14.95 22.08
CA ASP A 680 -2.81 -15.28 23.28
C ASP A 680 -1.41 -14.62 23.29
N GLY A 681 -0.78 -14.55 22.13
CA GLY A 681 0.57 -14.00 21.93
C GLY A 681 0.65 -12.47 21.99
N TRP A 682 -0.34 -11.79 21.38
CA TRP A 682 -0.34 -10.33 21.23
C TRP A 682 -1.38 -9.61 22.10
N GLY A 683 -2.42 -10.31 22.56
CA GLY A 683 -3.51 -9.78 23.36
C GLY A 683 -3.20 -9.59 24.85
N PRO A 684 -4.17 -9.06 25.64
CA PRO A 684 -4.01 -8.87 27.08
C PRO A 684 -3.84 -10.21 27.82
N ALA A 685 -2.98 -10.25 28.84
CA ALA A 685 -2.75 -11.46 29.64
C ALA A 685 -4.03 -12.07 30.26
N ALA A 686 -5.05 -11.25 30.50
CA ALA A 686 -6.35 -11.67 31.03
C ALA A 686 -7.25 -12.39 30.00
N ARG A 687 -6.95 -12.29 28.69
CA ARG A 687 -7.69 -12.97 27.61
C ARG A 687 -6.98 -14.24 27.13
N ARG A 688 -5.93 -14.69 27.82
CA ARG A 688 -5.19 -15.89 27.44
C ARG A 688 -5.98 -17.15 27.74
N GLU A 689 -6.23 -17.96 26.73
CA GLU A 689 -6.88 -19.26 26.90
C GLU A 689 -5.88 -20.33 27.36
N HIS A 690 -4.63 -20.26 26.89
CA HIS A 690 -3.62 -21.28 27.17
C HIS A 690 -2.33 -20.70 27.81
N ALA A 691 -1.59 -21.58 28.51
CA ALA A 691 -0.31 -21.24 29.10
C ALA A 691 0.79 -21.05 28.03
N PRO A 692 1.80 -20.21 28.27
CA PRO A 692 2.91 -20.04 27.32
C PRO A 692 3.62 -21.38 27.04
N GLY A 693 3.81 -21.73 25.76
CA GLY A 693 4.52 -22.95 25.34
C GLY A 693 3.62 -24.14 25.02
N THR A 694 2.29 -23.97 24.94
CA THR A 694 1.36 -24.97 24.42
C THR A 694 1.58 -25.30 22.95
N SER A 695 1.29 -26.54 22.58
CA SER A 695 1.47 -27.04 21.22
C SER A 695 0.41 -26.45 20.29
N PRO A 696 0.69 -26.23 18.99
CA PRO A 696 -0.34 -25.86 18.01
C PRO A 696 -1.55 -26.81 18.02
N ALA A 697 -1.34 -28.08 18.36
CA ALA A 697 -2.41 -29.07 18.47
C ALA A 697 -3.44 -28.74 19.55
N ASP A 698 -3.03 -28.11 20.65
CA ASP A 698 -3.92 -27.71 21.76
C ASP A 698 -4.87 -26.59 21.30
N TYR A 699 -4.41 -25.77 20.36
CA TYR A 699 -5.23 -24.76 19.67
C TYR A 699 -6.08 -25.36 18.54
N GLY A 700 -6.08 -26.68 18.35
CA GLY A 700 -6.83 -27.36 17.29
C GLY A 700 -6.17 -27.32 15.91
N VAL A 701 -4.94 -26.81 15.80
CA VAL A 701 -4.19 -26.77 14.54
C VAL A 701 -3.60 -28.16 14.24
N GLY A 702 -3.81 -28.67 13.02
CA GLY A 702 -3.12 -29.87 12.55
C GLY A 702 -3.28 -30.10 11.06
N SER A 703 -2.72 -31.18 10.51
CA SER A 703 -2.66 -31.36 9.06
C SER A 703 -4.07 -31.44 8.42
N ALA A 704 -4.22 -30.78 7.28
CA ALA A 704 -5.35 -30.93 6.36
C ALA A 704 -4.95 -31.68 5.07
N GLU A 705 -3.69 -32.12 4.95
CA GLU A 705 -3.10 -32.64 3.72
C GLU A 705 -3.93 -33.79 3.14
N ASP A 706 -4.25 -34.82 3.91
CA ASP A 706 -5.02 -35.98 3.42
C ASP A 706 -6.41 -35.61 2.87
N LEU A 707 -7.07 -34.62 3.48
CA LEU A 707 -8.40 -34.15 3.06
C LEU A 707 -8.31 -33.29 1.79
N ILE A 708 -7.27 -32.47 1.69
CA ILE A 708 -7.01 -31.66 0.51
C ILE A 708 -6.54 -32.52 -0.67
N ASP A 709 -5.75 -33.55 -0.42
CA ASP A 709 -5.31 -34.54 -1.40
C ASP A 709 -6.51 -35.30 -1.98
N ALA A 710 -7.47 -35.66 -1.13
CA ALA A 710 -8.74 -36.25 -1.58
C ALA A 710 -9.55 -35.28 -2.46
N ALA A 711 -9.64 -34.00 -2.08
CA ALA A 711 -10.31 -32.98 -2.87
C ALA A 711 -9.60 -32.67 -4.21
N GLU A 712 -8.27 -32.70 -4.23
CA GLU A 712 -7.48 -32.54 -5.46
C GLU A 712 -7.60 -33.75 -6.37
N ALA A 713 -7.59 -34.96 -5.82
CA ALA A 713 -7.76 -36.20 -6.57
C ALA A 713 -9.16 -36.27 -7.23
N ASP A 714 -10.20 -35.90 -6.49
CA ASP A 714 -11.58 -35.82 -6.99
C ASP A 714 -11.73 -34.72 -8.07
N ALA A 715 -11.10 -33.56 -7.87
CA ALA A 715 -11.01 -32.52 -8.88
C ALA A 715 -10.22 -32.95 -10.13
N ALA A 716 -9.28 -33.89 -9.99
CA ALA A 716 -8.49 -34.43 -11.09
C ALA A 716 -9.21 -35.55 -11.85
N SER A 717 -10.10 -36.31 -11.22
CA SER A 717 -10.84 -37.40 -11.86
C SER A 717 -12.04 -36.89 -12.67
N SER A 718 -12.10 -37.25 -13.96
CA SER A 718 -13.27 -37.02 -14.80
C SER A 718 -14.28 -38.16 -14.62
N GLY A 719 -15.41 -37.92 -13.94
CA GLY A 719 -16.60 -38.78 -14.02
C GLY A 719 -17.39 -38.91 -12.70
N PRO A 720 -18.73 -39.07 -12.76
CA PRO A 720 -19.54 -39.25 -11.56
C PRO A 720 -19.15 -40.57 -10.88
N ALA A 721 -18.97 -40.52 -9.57
CA ALA A 721 -18.79 -41.70 -8.74
C ALA A 721 -20.07 -42.54 -8.75
N THR A 722 -20.23 -43.44 -9.72
CA THR A 722 -21.19 -44.53 -9.60
C THR A 722 -20.74 -45.46 -8.47
N GLY A 723 -21.67 -45.72 -7.56
CA GLY A 723 -21.42 -46.27 -6.23
C GLY A 723 -20.61 -47.56 -6.22
N ARG A 724 -19.44 -47.52 -5.57
CA ARG A 724 -18.91 -48.68 -4.86
C ARG A 724 -19.61 -48.79 -3.50
N THR A 725 -20.83 -49.31 -3.50
CA THR A 725 -21.47 -49.81 -2.28
C THR A 725 -21.58 -51.33 -2.37
N GLY A 726 -20.81 -52.00 -1.51
CA GLY A 726 -21.13 -53.26 -0.85
C GLY A 726 -21.58 -54.43 -1.71
N GLY A 727 -20.70 -55.41 -1.90
CA GLY A 727 -21.13 -56.78 -2.13
C GLY A 727 -21.96 -57.26 -0.93
N ALA A 728 -23.27 -57.38 -1.13
CA ALA A 728 -24.16 -58.13 -0.27
C ALA A 728 -24.53 -59.43 -0.99
N VAL A 729 -24.33 -60.52 -0.26
CA VAL A 729 -24.76 -61.88 -0.60
C VAL A 729 -26.28 -61.90 -0.75
N ASP A 730 -26.79 -62.49 -1.83
CA ASP A 730 -28.19 -62.95 -1.88
C ASP A 730 -28.24 -64.40 -2.40
N PRO A 731 -28.75 -65.37 -1.61
CA PRO A 731 -28.94 -66.75 -2.00
C PRO A 731 -30.34 -66.97 -2.60
N PHE A 732 -30.43 -67.81 -3.63
CA PHE A 732 -31.63 -68.34 -4.34
C PHE A 732 -32.17 -67.61 -5.58
N GLY A 733 -32.02 -68.29 -6.73
CA GLY A 733 -32.99 -68.39 -7.85
C GLY A 733 -33.11 -67.18 -8.78
N ALA A 734 -33.23 -67.27 -10.11
CA ALA A 734 -33.40 -68.36 -11.06
C ALA A 734 -33.11 -67.80 -12.48
N LEU A 735 -32.69 -68.66 -13.42
CA LEU A 735 -32.59 -68.35 -14.86
C LEU A 735 -33.99 -68.14 -15.49
N PRO A 736 -34.08 -67.43 -16.64
CA PRO A 736 -34.09 -68.17 -17.91
C PRO A 736 -33.31 -67.52 -19.07
N ALA A 737 -33.13 -68.36 -20.10
CA ALA A 737 -32.36 -68.19 -21.33
C ALA A 737 -33.05 -67.35 -22.43
N GLY A 738 -32.29 -66.94 -23.46
CA GLY A 738 -32.87 -66.56 -24.76
C GLY A 738 -32.04 -65.72 -25.76
N HIS A 739 -31.19 -66.39 -26.55
CA HIS A 739 -31.02 -66.26 -28.04
C HIS A 739 -30.57 -64.96 -28.76
N GLY A 740 -29.42 -65.07 -29.48
CA GLY A 740 -29.16 -64.66 -30.89
C GLY A 740 -29.00 -63.16 -31.20
N ALA A 741 -28.19 -62.65 -32.14
CA ALA A 741 -27.34 -63.20 -33.20
C ALA A 741 -26.48 -62.06 -33.80
N THR A 742 -25.36 -62.45 -34.45
CA THR A 742 -24.65 -61.81 -35.60
C THR A 742 -24.07 -60.39 -35.51
N ASP A 743 -22.74 -60.35 -35.38
CA ASP A 743 -21.76 -59.92 -36.41
C ASP A 743 -21.97 -58.59 -37.16
N THR A 744 -21.04 -57.65 -37.00
CA THR A 744 -20.34 -56.98 -38.12
C THR A 744 -19.09 -56.26 -37.60
N ALA A 745 -17.96 -56.60 -38.22
CA ALA A 745 -16.67 -55.98 -38.03
C ALA A 745 -16.66 -54.49 -38.42
N GLY A 746 -16.05 -53.66 -37.58
CA GLY A 746 -15.70 -52.28 -37.88
C GLY A 746 -14.47 -51.88 -37.07
N TRP A 747 -13.30 -51.90 -37.70
CA TRP A 747 -12.04 -51.39 -37.16
C TRP A 747 -12.19 -49.87 -36.96
N VAL A 748 -12.27 -49.40 -35.71
CA VAL A 748 -12.30 -47.98 -35.36
C VAL A 748 -10.87 -47.53 -35.05
N ALA A 749 -10.37 -46.57 -35.82
CA ALA A 749 -9.10 -45.89 -35.59
C ALA A 749 -9.03 -45.25 -34.19
N PRO A 750 -7.84 -45.11 -33.57
CA PRO A 750 -7.73 -44.51 -32.25
C PRO A 750 -8.19 -43.04 -32.30
N ALA A 751 -9.25 -42.73 -31.56
CA ALA A 751 -9.86 -41.40 -31.51
C ALA A 751 -8.96 -40.37 -30.81
N ASP A 752 -8.99 -39.14 -31.34
CA ASP A 752 -8.32 -37.93 -30.85
C ASP A 752 -8.74 -37.61 -29.39
N PRO A 753 -7.77 -37.40 -28.46
CA PRO A 753 -8.05 -37.11 -27.05
C PRO A 753 -8.91 -35.86 -26.81
N ARG A 754 -9.10 -34.98 -27.80
CA ARG A 754 -9.99 -33.80 -27.71
C ARG A 754 -11.48 -34.13 -27.71
N THR A 755 -11.88 -35.35 -28.07
CA THR A 755 -13.30 -35.75 -28.17
C THR A 755 -13.87 -36.39 -26.91
N ARG A 756 -13.04 -36.65 -25.87
CA ARG A 756 -13.52 -37.16 -24.58
C ARG A 756 -14.18 -36.11 -23.70
N ASP A 757 -13.81 -34.83 -23.85
CA ASP A 757 -14.40 -33.73 -23.05
C ASP A 757 -15.84 -33.39 -23.48
N SER A 758 -16.30 -33.86 -24.64
CA SER A 758 -17.68 -33.63 -25.12
C SER A 758 -18.71 -34.66 -24.62
N ALA A 759 -18.30 -35.76 -23.97
CA ALA A 759 -19.20 -36.82 -23.52
C ALA A 759 -19.59 -36.74 -22.03
N ALA A 760 -19.02 -35.80 -21.27
CA ALA A 760 -19.39 -35.50 -19.90
C ALA A 760 -19.82 -34.04 -19.82
N GLY A 761 -21.08 -33.76 -19.49
CA GLY A 761 -21.72 -32.44 -19.58
C GLY A 761 -21.21 -31.36 -18.60
N ALA A 762 -19.93 -31.32 -18.24
CA ALA A 762 -19.32 -30.22 -17.49
C ALA A 762 -18.52 -29.31 -18.44
N PRO A 763 -18.67 -27.98 -18.37
CA PRO A 763 -17.95 -27.08 -19.27
C PRO A 763 -16.42 -27.23 -19.07
N PRO A 764 -15.62 -27.16 -20.15
CA PRO A 764 -14.19 -27.52 -20.15
C PRO A 764 -13.29 -26.71 -19.20
N GLY A 765 -13.79 -25.61 -18.60
CA GLY A 765 -13.08 -24.80 -17.61
C GLY A 765 -13.17 -25.31 -16.16
N ASP A 766 -14.12 -26.18 -15.83
CA ASP A 766 -14.47 -26.46 -14.43
C ASP A 766 -13.49 -27.41 -13.72
N ARG A 767 -12.81 -28.29 -14.46
CA ARG A 767 -11.77 -29.15 -13.91
C ARG A 767 -10.56 -28.35 -13.45
N LEU A 768 -10.09 -27.42 -14.28
CA LEU A 768 -8.97 -26.54 -13.97
C LEU A 768 -9.30 -25.59 -12.81
N ARG A 769 -10.55 -25.12 -12.74
CA ARG A 769 -11.04 -24.27 -11.65
C ARG A 769 -11.13 -25.02 -10.32
N ARG A 770 -11.64 -26.26 -10.30
CA ARG A 770 -11.66 -27.12 -9.09
C ARG A 770 -10.25 -27.41 -8.57
N LEU A 771 -9.33 -27.78 -9.48
CA LEU A 771 -7.92 -27.97 -9.12
C LEU A 771 -7.26 -26.69 -8.62
N ALA A 772 -7.58 -25.53 -9.20
CA ALA A 772 -7.09 -24.25 -8.73
C ALA A 772 -7.62 -23.93 -7.32
N ALA A 773 -8.92 -24.13 -7.07
CA ALA A 773 -9.54 -23.89 -5.77
C ALA A 773 -8.97 -24.81 -4.67
N ALA A 774 -8.80 -26.11 -4.94
CA ALA A 774 -8.18 -27.06 -4.01
C ALA A 774 -6.73 -26.67 -3.65
N ARG A 775 -5.94 -26.24 -4.64
CA ARG A 775 -4.55 -25.79 -4.44
C ARG A 775 -4.47 -24.47 -3.67
N LEU A 776 -5.42 -23.56 -3.89
CA LEU A 776 -5.53 -22.30 -3.13
C LEU A 776 -5.87 -22.60 -1.67
N LEU A 777 -6.80 -23.53 -1.42
CA LEU A 777 -7.13 -24.01 -0.08
C LEU A 777 -5.91 -24.65 0.61
N ARG A 778 -5.09 -25.43 -0.11
CA ARG A 778 -3.80 -25.94 0.39
C ARG A 778 -2.84 -24.84 0.81
N ARG A 779 -2.74 -23.75 0.04
CA ARG A 779 -1.84 -22.65 0.38
C ARG A 779 -2.29 -21.89 1.61
N ILE A 780 -3.59 -21.68 1.76
CA ILE A 780 -4.17 -21.07 2.95
C ILE A 780 -3.87 -21.94 4.19
N ASP A 781 -4.06 -23.26 4.09
CA ASP A 781 -3.72 -24.21 5.15
C ASP A 781 -2.24 -24.17 5.55
N GLN A 782 -1.33 -24.28 4.58
CA GLN A 782 0.11 -24.29 4.83
C GLN A 782 0.60 -23.01 5.51
N LEU A 783 0.06 -21.85 5.11
CA LEU A 783 0.39 -20.56 5.73
C LEU A 783 -0.10 -20.50 7.17
N ALA A 784 -1.34 -20.95 7.43
CA ALA A 784 -1.93 -20.95 8.75
C ALA A 784 -1.17 -21.89 9.72
N VAL A 785 -0.94 -23.13 9.31
CA VAL A 785 -0.23 -24.16 10.09
C VAL A 785 1.24 -23.80 10.28
N GLY A 786 1.90 -23.28 9.24
CA GLY A 786 3.30 -22.85 9.29
C GLY A 786 3.53 -21.75 10.31
N LEU A 787 2.73 -20.68 10.25
CA LEU A 787 2.82 -19.58 11.21
C LEU A 787 2.49 -20.02 12.63
N ALA A 788 1.47 -20.87 12.82
CA ALA A 788 1.11 -21.40 14.13
C ALA A 788 2.29 -22.18 14.77
N ARG A 789 2.96 -23.05 14.00
CA ARG A 789 4.12 -23.81 14.48
C ARG A 789 5.30 -22.91 14.84
N GLU A 790 5.57 -21.88 14.06
CA GLU A 790 6.66 -20.94 14.33
C GLU A 790 6.42 -20.11 15.60
N LEU A 791 5.16 -19.69 15.83
CA LEU A 791 4.78 -18.92 17.02
C LEU A 791 4.80 -19.76 18.30
N SER A 792 4.42 -21.04 18.24
CA SER A 792 4.45 -21.96 19.38
C SER A 792 5.83 -22.58 19.63
N GLY A 793 6.69 -22.71 18.60
CA GLY A 793 8.04 -23.32 18.68
C GLY A 793 9.18 -22.35 18.98
N GLY A 794 8.88 -21.06 19.18
CA GLY A 794 9.85 -19.96 19.32
C GLY A 794 10.56 -19.81 20.67
N THR A 795 10.59 -20.83 21.53
CA THR A 795 11.51 -20.88 22.69
C THR A 795 12.66 -21.85 22.39
N ARG A 796 13.55 -21.47 21.47
CA ARG A 796 14.85 -22.16 21.32
C ARG A 796 15.68 -21.92 22.59
N HIS A 797 15.81 -22.97 23.42
CA HIS A 797 16.97 -23.32 24.25
C HIS A 797 17.95 -22.16 24.56
N GLU A 798 17.77 -21.47 25.68
CA GLU A 798 18.91 -21.09 26.53
C GLU A 798 19.22 -22.32 27.38
N ALA A 799 20.16 -23.15 26.92
CA ALA A 799 20.77 -24.15 27.79
C ALA A 799 21.47 -23.39 28.94
N PRO A 800 21.27 -23.78 30.21
CA PRO A 800 22.04 -23.19 31.29
C PRO A 800 23.51 -23.57 31.09
N GLU A 801 24.38 -22.56 31.00
CA GLU A 801 25.82 -22.76 31.05
C GLU A 801 26.18 -23.66 32.25
N PRO A 802 27.03 -24.69 32.08
CA PRO A 802 27.53 -25.44 33.20
C PRO A 802 28.44 -24.50 34.01
N ARG A 803 27.98 -24.13 35.20
CA ARG A 803 28.81 -23.46 36.21
C ARG A 803 30.08 -24.30 36.42
N THR A 804 31.20 -23.79 35.92
CA THR A 804 32.53 -24.29 36.27
C THR A 804 32.71 -24.09 37.76
N GLY A 805 32.66 -25.20 38.50
CA GLY A 805 32.93 -25.23 39.92
C GLY A 805 34.42 -25.02 40.19
N THR A 806 34.76 -23.86 40.74
CA THR A 806 35.93 -23.69 41.60
C THR A 806 35.52 -22.76 42.73
N ASP A 807 35.01 -23.33 43.82
CA ASP A 807 35.16 -22.70 45.12
C ASP A 807 35.37 -23.79 46.17
N GLY A 808 36.43 -23.57 46.95
CA GLY A 808 37.07 -24.57 47.78
C GLY A 808 36.30 -24.86 49.06
N ILE A 809 36.14 -26.14 49.34
CA ILE A 809 35.77 -26.64 50.66
C ILE A 809 37.05 -26.67 51.50
N ARG A 810 37.25 -25.66 52.35
CA ARG A 810 38.04 -25.78 53.58
C ARG A 810 37.06 -25.93 54.75
N SER A 811 36.92 -27.17 55.22
CA SER A 811 36.41 -27.46 56.56
C SER A 811 37.20 -28.63 57.10
N GLY A 812 38.15 -28.33 57.99
CA GLY A 812 38.55 -29.22 59.09
C GLY A 812 38.04 -28.60 60.39
N PRO A 813 37.83 -29.37 61.48
CA PRO A 813 38.71 -30.46 61.90
C PRO A 813 38.01 -31.78 62.27
N GLY A 814 38.75 -32.89 62.19
CA GLY A 814 38.35 -34.24 62.58
C GLY A 814 39.32 -35.27 62.05
#